data_AF-Q31I57-F1
#
_entry.id   AF-Q31I57-F1
#
_cell.length_a   1.000
_cell.length_b   1.000
_cell.length_c   1.000
_cell.angle_alpha   90.00
_cell.angle_beta   90.00
_cell.angle_gamma   90.00
#
_symmetry.space_group_name_H-M   'P 1'
#
loop_
_entity.id
_entity.type
_entity.pdbx_description
1 polymer ?
#
loop_
_entity_poly.entity_id
_entity_poly.type
_entity_poly.pdbx_seq_one_letter_code
_entity_poly.pdbx_strand_id
1 'polypeptide(L)'
;MEKFLQKLTIKQKMRFGFGVIWTVLAIITIQAAVNLFIVRENVKEVVEVKQPIALQANEMANVLEKSMNALSMYMLTNDPENLKSYAKGIENSEEILAKLNAKISANQSKEDAEVLDRILNDLSQLPTFIEQVKVLQSDRSKKFPAFEFVNREMMPSAVLIQQQIGLMIDSELVDLNSHRKPILDALLNLQKDWLNVLSGLRGYVAFRNESMAADTENYLNAVERGLEYLATQSQFELTLEEEDGVEKTRAAYERYRENFMALKRIHQGPKWRMDTWLMENKIKPLFNSLETDLEHISESSVTQMQETSQDVVDSTLRNLILLLSLSVFGQLIGMIISRKVTNSVVKPVIRSANAMKDIAYGEGDLTRRLHADGKDELADLARYFNEFISKIQSTLKEVTETVSELEVSSRGLLEVTHETKEGVEQQLEASQRLSRSMITMSEKAKSVEDHSHNTSRATDQAAERVKEGGEVVQGAAQNIRNISDGMEKITQAVMQLNDDSQTISTVINVIREIAEQTNLLALNAAIEAARAGEHGRGFAVVADEVRGLAQRTQESTVQIERVIEKIRKATHETVKVVEVGRETTQAGYDSVMKVERVLSPVVILMDDINKMSSEMLTSAQSQTSLAVEVNEHINQIHGVTQKTVEGAGNTESSSNRLQQLADKLDRLVHQFKI
;
A
#
# COMPACT_ATOMS: atom_id res chain seq x y z
N MET A 1 5.40 16.32 -18.47
CA MET A 1 6.24 15.40 -17.66
C MET A 1 5.41 14.40 -16.85
N GLU A 2 4.36 14.79 -16.12
CA GLU A 2 3.55 13.83 -15.32
C GLU A 2 2.85 12.75 -16.16
N LYS A 3 2.13 13.12 -17.22
CA LYS A 3 1.53 12.15 -18.16
C LYS A 3 2.54 11.22 -18.85
N PHE A 4 3.80 11.64 -18.96
CA PHE A 4 4.89 10.84 -19.53
C PHE A 4 5.45 9.87 -18.49
N LEU A 5 5.72 10.36 -17.26
CA LEU A 5 6.16 9.54 -16.14
C LEU A 5 5.12 8.49 -15.74
N GLN A 6 3.82 8.75 -15.89
CA GLN A 6 2.75 7.77 -15.63
C GLN A 6 2.77 6.55 -16.58
N LYS A 7 3.42 6.65 -17.74
CA LYS A 7 3.55 5.54 -18.70
C LYS A 7 4.78 4.66 -18.49
N LEU A 8 5.66 5.06 -17.57
CA LEU A 8 6.93 4.40 -17.31
C LEU A 8 6.83 3.55 -16.03
N THR A 9 7.45 2.39 -16.02
CA THR A 9 7.64 1.56 -14.81
C THR A 9 8.45 2.30 -13.73
N ILE A 10 8.33 1.91 -12.47
CA ILE A 10 9.15 2.49 -11.38
C ILE A 10 10.64 2.37 -11.71
N LYS A 11 11.05 1.22 -12.26
CA LYS A 11 12.42 0.98 -12.74
C LYS A 11 12.85 1.97 -13.81
N GLN A 12 11.97 2.28 -14.79
CA GLN A 12 12.23 3.27 -15.82
C GLN A 12 12.24 4.71 -15.27
N LYS A 13 11.36 5.06 -14.33
CA LYS A 13 11.36 6.38 -13.66
C LYS A 13 12.64 6.61 -12.87
N MET A 14 13.12 5.61 -12.13
CA MET A 14 14.39 5.69 -11.41
C MET A 14 15.58 5.79 -12.38
N ARG A 15 15.63 4.95 -13.42
CA ARG A 15 16.70 5.03 -14.45
C ARG A 15 16.72 6.38 -15.16
N PHE A 16 15.55 6.96 -15.45
CA PHE A 16 15.45 8.29 -16.05
C PHE A 16 15.94 9.38 -15.08
N GLY A 17 15.53 9.35 -13.81
CA GLY A 17 15.97 10.30 -12.79
C GLY A 17 17.48 10.26 -12.53
N PHE A 18 18.04 9.06 -12.33
CA PHE A 18 19.49 8.89 -12.17
C PHE A 18 20.26 9.19 -13.46
N GLY A 19 19.70 8.88 -14.63
CA GLY A 19 20.31 9.18 -15.93
C GLY A 19 20.46 10.67 -16.17
N VAL A 20 19.45 11.48 -15.82
CA VAL A 20 19.55 12.95 -15.91
C VAL A 20 20.62 13.50 -14.96
N ILE A 21 20.68 13.00 -13.72
CA ILE A 21 21.70 13.42 -12.74
C ILE A 21 23.12 13.06 -13.22
N TRP A 22 23.31 11.84 -13.73
CA TRP A 22 24.58 11.39 -14.30
C TRP A 22 24.99 12.21 -15.52
N THR A 23 24.05 12.58 -16.38
CA THR A 23 24.32 13.41 -17.56
C THR A 23 24.77 14.81 -17.13
N VAL A 24 24.10 15.42 -16.15
CA VAL A 24 24.49 16.73 -15.60
C VAL A 24 25.86 16.66 -14.92
N LEU A 25 26.12 15.63 -14.11
CA LEU A 25 27.43 15.42 -13.48
C LEU A 25 28.55 15.24 -14.52
N ALA A 26 28.30 14.46 -15.57
CA ALA A 26 29.26 14.28 -16.66
C ALA A 26 29.57 15.60 -17.37
N ILE A 27 28.55 16.43 -17.66
CA ILE A 27 28.73 17.76 -18.26
C ILE A 27 29.54 18.67 -17.34
N ILE A 28 29.23 18.71 -16.03
CA ILE A 28 29.99 19.52 -15.05
C ILE A 28 31.45 19.06 -14.96
N THR A 29 31.68 17.74 -14.97
CA THR A 29 33.03 17.16 -14.87
C THR A 29 33.86 17.46 -16.11
N ILE A 30 33.27 17.32 -17.30
CA ILE A 30 33.92 17.66 -18.57
C ILE A 30 34.23 19.16 -18.61
N GLN A 31 33.28 20.02 -18.21
CA GLN A 31 33.48 21.47 -18.21
C GLN A 31 34.57 21.90 -17.21
N ALA A 32 34.63 21.28 -16.03
CA ALA A 32 35.68 21.55 -15.05
C ALA A 32 37.07 21.13 -15.56
N ALA A 33 37.17 20.00 -16.25
CA ALA A 33 38.41 19.53 -16.85
C ALA A 33 38.90 20.47 -17.97
N VAL A 34 37.99 20.94 -18.83
CA VAL A 34 38.31 21.92 -19.89
C VAL A 34 38.77 23.25 -19.28
N ASN A 35 38.11 23.73 -18.22
CA ASN A 35 38.51 24.96 -17.52
C ASN A 35 39.91 24.86 -16.91
N LEU A 36 40.23 23.73 -16.25
CA LEU A 36 41.57 23.49 -15.70
C LEU A 36 42.66 23.48 -16.77
N PHE A 37 42.35 22.95 -17.96
CA PHE A 37 43.29 22.95 -19.08
C PHE A 37 43.58 24.38 -19.59
N ILE A 38 42.54 25.22 -19.74
CA ILE A 38 42.67 26.61 -20.19
C ILE A 38 43.46 27.46 -19.17
N VAL A 39 43.15 27.33 -17.89
CA VAL A 39 43.86 28.06 -16.82
C VAL A 39 45.34 27.67 -16.78
N ARG A 40 45.63 26.37 -16.93
CA ARG A 40 47.02 25.88 -16.95
C ARG A 40 47.82 26.48 -18.11
N GLU A 41 47.22 26.59 -19.30
CA GLU A 41 47.92 27.11 -20.48
C GLU A 41 48.20 28.61 -20.35
N ASN A 42 47.22 29.41 -19.88
CA ASN A 42 47.40 30.85 -19.71
C ASN A 42 48.41 31.20 -18.59
N VAL A 43 48.43 30.42 -17.49
CA VAL A 43 49.43 30.58 -16.43
C VAL A 43 50.83 30.25 -16.94
N LYS A 44 50.95 29.23 -17.79
CA LYS A 44 52.21 28.85 -18.42
C LYS A 44 52.76 29.97 -19.32
N GLU A 45 51.89 30.64 -20.08
CA GLU A 45 52.27 31.79 -20.93
C GLU A 45 52.84 32.97 -20.10
N VAL A 46 52.23 33.27 -18.94
CA VAL A 46 52.71 34.34 -18.04
C VAL A 46 54.10 34.00 -17.45
N VAL A 47 54.27 32.78 -16.94
CA VAL A 47 55.48 32.38 -16.19
C VAL A 47 56.65 32.04 -17.10
N GLU A 48 56.43 31.35 -18.23
CA GLU A 48 57.51 30.86 -19.08
C GLU A 48 57.92 31.85 -20.18
N VAL A 49 57.00 32.76 -20.59
CA VAL A 49 57.20 33.65 -21.73
C VAL A 49 57.27 35.12 -21.30
N LYS A 50 56.19 35.68 -20.75
CA LYS A 50 56.07 37.14 -20.51
C LYS A 50 56.99 37.62 -19.37
N GLN A 51 56.91 37.01 -18.19
CA GLN A 51 57.72 37.44 -17.04
C GLN A 51 59.25 37.43 -17.32
N PRO A 52 59.83 36.41 -17.99
CA PRO A 52 61.25 36.44 -18.34
C PRO A 52 61.65 37.54 -19.33
N ILE A 53 60.77 37.94 -20.26
CA ILE A 53 61.07 39.04 -21.22
C ILE A 53 61.21 40.36 -20.46
N ALA A 54 60.25 40.69 -19.58
CA ALA A 54 60.30 41.90 -18.76
C ALA A 54 61.55 41.95 -17.86
N LEU A 55 61.89 40.82 -17.22
CA LEU A 55 63.07 40.75 -16.35
C LEU A 55 64.38 40.92 -17.13
N GLN A 56 64.51 40.26 -18.28
CA GLN A 56 65.72 40.33 -19.11
C GLN A 56 65.91 41.72 -19.74
N ALA A 57 64.83 42.38 -20.17
CA ALA A 57 64.90 43.73 -20.71
C ALA A 57 65.42 44.74 -19.66
N ASN A 58 64.88 44.67 -18.43
CA ASN A 58 65.37 45.50 -17.30
C ASN A 58 66.81 45.15 -16.89
N GLU A 59 67.18 43.87 -16.90
CA GLU A 59 68.55 43.45 -16.60
C GLU A 59 69.53 44.04 -17.61
N MET A 60 69.19 43.99 -18.91
CA MET A 60 70.01 44.57 -19.97
C MET A 60 70.14 46.09 -19.85
N ALA A 61 69.05 46.80 -19.56
CA ALA A 61 69.07 48.25 -19.35
C ALA A 61 70.04 48.65 -18.23
N ASN A 62 69.98 47.95 -17.08
CA ASN A 62 70.89 48.15 -15.95
C ASN A 62 72.36 47.87 -16.32
N VAL A 63 72.62 46.85 -17.14
CA VAL A 63 73.97 46.52 -17.60
C VAL A 63 74.50 47.60 -18.55
N LEU A 64 73.67 48.12 -19.45
CA LEU A 64 74.04 49.21 -20.36
C LEU A 64 74.31 50.52 -19.62
N GLU A 65 73.50 50.87 -18.62
CA GLU A 65 73.73 52.05 -17.78
C GLU A 65 75.09 51.97 -17.07
N LYS A 66 75.40 50.82 -16.45
CA LYS A 66 76.71 50.57 -15.82
C LYS A 66 77.85 50.65 -16.83
N SER A 67 77.63 50.17 -18.06
CA SER A 67 78.61 50.22 -19.15
C SER A 67 78.88 51.66 -19.57
N MET A 68 77.85 52.47 -19.77
CA MET A 68 77.98 53.91 -20.08
C MET A 68 78.73 54.66 -18.97
N ASN A 69 78.42 54.36 -17.71
CA ASN A 69 79.12 54.94 -16.56
C ASN A 69 80.60 54.54 -16.53
N ALA A 70 80.93 53.27 -16.79
CA ALA A 70 82.30 52.81 -16.89
C ALA A 70 83.06 53.49 -18.04
N LEU A 71 82.42 53.65 -19.20
CA LEU A 71 83.00 54.38 -20.34
C LEU A 71 83.25 55.86 -20.02
N SER A 72 82.29 56.51 -19.36
CA SER A 72 82.43 57.89 -18.91
C SER A 72 83.61 58.02 -17.92
N MET A 73 83.74 57.08 -17.00
CA MET A 73 84.85 57.03 -16.04
C MET A 73 86.19 56.80 -16.73
N TYR A 74 86.24 55.95 -17.76
CA TYR A 74 87.43 55.79 -18.61
C TYR A 74 87.83 57.10 -19.28
N MET A 75 86.88 57.89 -19.78
CA MET A 75 87.18 59.17 -20.41
C MET A 75 87.70 60.25 -19.44
N LEU A 76 87.32 60.15 -18.17
CA LEU A 76 87.76 61.04 -17.10
C LEU A 76 89.14 60.64 -16.55
N THR A 77 89.35 59.36 -16.32
CA THR A 77 90.51 58.83 -15.59
C THR A 77 91.60 58.25 -16.49
N ASN A 78 91.26 57.89 -17.71
CA ASN A 78 92.08 57.09 -18.63
C ASN A 78 92.53 55.73 -18.06
N ASP A 79 91.78 55.18 -17.09
CA ASP A 79 92.06 53.88 -16.47
C ASP A 79 91.55 52.71 -17.34
N PRO A 80 92.44 51.81 -17.82
CA PRO A 80 92.05 50.67 -18.66
C PRO A 80 91.02 49.72 -18.02
N GLU A 81 90.94 49.63 -16.70
CA GLU A 81 89.97 48.74 -16.02
C GLU A 81 88.52 49.21 -16.22
N ASN A 82 88.31 50.52 -16.38
CA ASN A 82 86.99 51.07 -16.71
C ASN A 82 86.57 50.71 -18.14
N LEU A 83 87.51 50.70 -19.09
CA LEU A 83 87.24 50.27 -20.46
C LEU A 83 86.96 48.76 -20.56
N LYS A 84 87.64 47.94 -19.74
CA LYS A 84 87.37 46.51 -19.61
C LYS A 84 86.00 46.24 -18.98
N SER A 85 85.61 47.04 -17.99
CA SER A 85 84.28 46.97 -17.37
C SER A 85 83.16 47.34 -18.36
N TYR A 86 83.38 48.36 -19.19
CA TYR A 86 82.51 48.67 -20.33
C TYR A 86 82.41 47.48 -21.30
N ALA A 87 83.54 46.92 -21.75
CA ALA A 87 83.54 45.84 -22.73
C ALA A 87 82.81 44.59 -22.22
N LYS A 88 83.02 44.23 -20.95
CA LYS A 88 82.30 43.14 -20.29
C LYS A 88 80.81 43.42 -20.16
N GLY A 89 80.43 44.67 -19.90
CA GLY A 89 79.03 45.06 -19.86
C GLY A 89 78.35 44.93 -21.22
N ILE A 90 79.02 45.30 -22.32
CA ILE A 90 78.51 45.08 -23.68
C ILE A 90 78.37 43.59 -24.01
N GLU A 91 79.37 42.76 -23.69
CA GLU A 91 79.30 41.30 -23.88
C GLU A 91 78.10 40.68 -23.13
N ASN A 92 77.89 41.09 -21.87
CA ASN A 92 76.73 40.66 -21.09
C ASN A 92 75.40 41.13 -21.74
N SER A 93 75.35 42.37 -22.24
CA SER A 93 74.19 42.89 -22.94
C SER A 93 73.88 42.09 -24.22
N GLU A 94 74.90 41.67 -24.98
CA GLU A 94 74.72 40.80 -26.15
C GLU A 94 74.17 39.41 -25.79
N GLU A 95 74.61 38.83 -24.67
CA GLU A 95 74.09 37.54 -24.19
C GLU A 95 72.62 37.66 -23.76
N ILE A 96 72.26 38.72 -23.05
CA ILE A 96 70.87 38.98 -22.65
C ILE A 96 70.01 39.26 -23.89
N LEU A 97 70.52 40.00 -24.87
CA LEU A 97 69.83 40.30 -26.12
C LEU A 97 69.53 39.03 -26.93
N ALA A 98 70.45 38.07 -26.99
CA ALA A 98 70.20 36.78 -27.64
C ALA A 98 69.06 35.99 -26.98
N LYS A 99 68.98 36.03 -25.64
CA LYS A 99 67.89 35.40 -24.88
C LYS A 99 66.55 36.11 -25.10
N LEU A 100 66.56 37.45 -25.10
CA LEU A 100 65.40 38.28 -25.43
C LEU A 100 64.89 37.97 -26.84
N ASN A 101 65.77 37.91 -27.83
CA ASN A 101 65.41 37.60 -29.21
C ASN A 101 64.72 36.23 -29.34
N ALA A 102 65.27 35.19 -28.72
CA ALA A 102 64.68 33.86 -28.76
C ALA A 102 63.26 33.84 -28.15
N LYS A 103 63.04 34.57 -27.05
CA LYS A 103 61.74 34.65 -26.38
C LYS A 103 60.72 35.51 -27.13
N ILE A 104 61.12 36.68 -27.65
CA ILE A 104 60.26 37.57 -28.42
C ILE A 104 59.84 36.90 -29.74
N SER A 105 60.77 36.22 -30.42
CA SER A 105 60.48 35.43 -31.63
C SER A 105 59.48 34.30 -31.37
N ALA A 106 59.58 33.64 -30.20
CA ALA A 106 58.62 32.63 -29.79
C ALA A 106 57.25 33.22 -29.42
N ASN A 107 57.21 34.44 -28.88
CA ASN A 107 55.99 35.15 -28.46
C ASN A 107 55.25 35.84 -29.63
N GLN A 108 55.80 35.84 -30.85
CA GLN A 108 55.19 36.40 -32.07
C GLN A 108 54.73 37.87 -31.97
N SER A 109 55.27 38.65 -31.03
CA SER A 109 54.99 40.07 -30.91
C SER A 109 55.72 40.83 -32.03
N LYS A 110 54.96 41.33 -33.01
CA LYS A 110 55.52 42.11 -34.13
C LYS A 110 56.15 43.42 -33.64
N GLU A 111 55.52 44.06 -32.67
CA GLU A 111 55.96 45.34 -32.12
C GLU A 111 57.27 45.20 -31.33
N ASP A 112 57.37 44.20 -30.45
CA ASP A 112 58.60 43.96 -29.68
C ASP A 112 59.75 43.48 -30.60
N ALA A 113 59.45 42.79 -31.71
CA ALA A 113 60.45 42.39 -32.70
C ALA A 113 61.02 43.60 -33.47
N GLU A 114 60.19 44.58 -33.83
CA GLU A 114 60.64 45.82 -34.47
C GLU A 114 61.49 46.68 -33.52
N VAL A 115 61.18 46.68 -32.23
CA VAL A 115 61.99 47.36 -31.19
C VAL A 115 63.34 46.65 -31.02
N LEU A 116 63.34 45.32 -31.02
CA LEU A 116 64.55 44.51 -30.92
C LEU A 116 65.54 44.75 -32.08
N ASP A 117 65.02 44.91 -33.30
CA ASP A 117 65.84 45.24 -34.48
C ASP A 117 66.52 46.60 -34.33
N ARG A 118 65.85 47.59 -33.72
CA ARG A 118 66.46 48.89 -33.40
C ARG A 118 67.56 48.76 -32.35
N ILE A 119 67.32 47.99 -31.28
CA ILE A 119 68.33 47.72 -30.24
C ILE A 119 69.58 47.08 -30.86
N LEU A 120 69.40 46.07 -31.72
CA LEU A 120 70.51 45.42 -32.45
C LEU A 120 71.30 46.42 -33.30
N ASN A 121 70.60 47.29 -34.02
CA ASN A 121 71.23 48.32 -34.84
C ASN A 121 72.02 49.33 -33.99
N ASP A 122 71.44 49.83 -32.90
CA ASP A 122 72.09 50.83 -32.05
C ASP A 122 73.29 50.24 -31.31
N LEU A 123 73.19 49.01 -30.81
CA LEU A 123 74.32 48.31 -30.17
C LEU A 123 75.49 48.12 -31.15
N SER A 124 75.20 47.83 -32.43
CA SER A 124 76.22 47.63 -33.47
C SER A 124 77.05 48.88 -33.80
N GLN A 125 76.54 50.08 -33.48
CA GLN A 125 77.24 51.34 -33.73
C GLN A 125 78.27 51.68 -32.64
N LEU A 126 78.09 51.15 -31.41
CA LEU A 126 78.94 51.46 -30.26
C LEU A 126 80.43 51.21 -30.51
N PRO A 127 80.88 50.04 -31.03
CA PRO A 127 82.31 49.75 -31.21
C PRO A 127 83.05 50.84 -32.00
N THR A 128 82.40 51.41 -33.03
CA THR A 128 82.96 52.48 -33.86
C THR A 128 83.21 53.76 -33.06
N PHE A 129 82.29 54.15 -32.19
CA PHE A 129 82.47 55.32 -31.33
C PHE A 129 83.51 55.07 -30.24
N ILE A 130 83.61 53.86 -29.70
CA ILE A 130 84.63 53.53 -28.70
C ILE A 130 86.04 53.60 -29.28
N GLU A 131 86.25 53.15 -30.51
CA GLU A 131 87.54 53.33 -31.18
C GLU A 131 87.91 54.80 -31.33
N GLN A 132 86.94 55.67 -31.68
CA GLN A 132 87.18 57.11 -31.71
C GLN A 132 87.55 57.66 -30.31
N VAL A 133 86.88 57.22 -29.25
CA VAL A 133 87.23 57.59 -27.87
C VAL A 133 88.65 57.14 -27.52
N LYS A 134 89.06 55.91 -27.86
CA LYS A 134 90.43 55.41 -27.61
C LYS A 134 91.47 56.28 -28.31
N VAL A 135 91.25 56.62 -29.59
CA VAL A 135 92.14 57.52 -30.34
C VAL A 135 92.27 58.87 -29.64
N LEU A 136 91.15 59.46 -29.22
CA LEU A 136 91.13 60.75 -28.51
C LEU A 136 91.79 60.69 -27.13
N GLN A 137 91.73 59.56 -26.40
CA GLN A 137 92.46 59.43 -25.14
C GLN A 137 93.98 59.26 -25.33
N SER A 138 94.39 58.58 -26.40
CA SER A 138 95.81 58.32 -26.70
C SER A 138 96.56 59.53 -27.27
N ASP A 139 95.85 60.48 -27.87
CA ASP A 139 96.43 61.62 -28.58
C ASP A 139 95.87 62.95 -28.07
N ARG A 140 96.69 63.65 -27.26
CA ARG A 140 96.30 64.92 -26.65
C ARG A 140 96.00 66.01 -27.68
N SER A 141 96.66 66.03 -28.85
CA SER A 141 96.43 67.08 -29.85
C SER A 141 95.09 66.90 -30.55
N LYS A 142 94.70 65.64 -30.79
CA LYS A 142 93.35 65.31 -31.31
C LYS A 142 92.26 65.52 -30.25
N LYS A 143 92.57 65.28 -28.98
CA LYS A 143 91.66 65.51 -27.85
C LYS A 143 91.32 66.98 -27.67
N PHE A 144 92.31 67.84 -27.79
CA PHE A 144 92.21 69.29 -27.59
C PHE A 144 92.68 70.03 -28.84
N PRO A 145 91.77 70.38 -29.78
CA PRO A 145 92.14 70.98 -31.06
C PRO A 145 92.96 72.27 -30.95
N ALA A 146 92.83 73.00 -29.84
CA ALA A 146 93.61 74.20 -29.54
C ALA A 146 95.13 73.96 -29.51
N PHE A 147 95.58 72.81 -28.97
CA PHE A 147 97.02 72.49 -28.90
C PHE A 147 97.60 72.23 -30.29
N GLU A 148 96.88 71.49 -31.13
CA GLU A 148 97.29 71.25 -32.52
C GLU A 148 97.32 72.56 -33.31
N PHE A 149 96.29 73.39 -33.15
CA PHE A 149 96.19 74.69 -33.82
C PHE A 149 97.34 75.64 -33.43
N VAL A 150 97.67 75.74 -32.14
CA VAL A 150 98.80 76.55 -31.67
C VAL A 150 100.11 76.07 -32.28
N ASN A 151 100.38 74.76 -32.21
CA ASN A 151 101.62 74.20 -32.72
C ASN A 151 101.78 74.39 -34.23
N ARG A 152 100.69 74.24 -35.00
CA ARG A 152 100.74 74.29 -36.46
C ARG A 152 100.68 75.71 -37.01
N GLU A 153 99.79 76.54 -36.48
CA GLU A 153 99.45 77.84 -37.07
C GLU A 153 100.08 79.03 -36.34
N MET A 154 100.40 78.91 -35.03
CA MET A 154 100.85 80.05 -34.22
C MET A 154 102.35 80.02 -33.90
N MET A 155 102.90 78.85 -33.58
CA MET A 155 104.32 78.71 -33.20
C MET A 155 105.31 79.20 -34.27
N PRO A 156 105.11 78.98 -35.59
CA PRO A 156 106.03 79.50 -36.60
C PRO A 156 106.18 81.02 -36.57
N SER A 157 105.06 81.76 -36.48
CA SER A 157 105.10 83.22 -36.32
C SER A 157 105.72 83.63 -35.00
N ALA A 158 105.47 82.85 -33.93
CA ALA A 158 105.97 83.19 -32.62
C ALA A 158 107.49 83.15 -32.50
N VAL A 159 108.09 82.11 -33.08
CA VAL A 159 109.55 81.93 -33.13
C VAL A 159 110.17 83.04 -33.98
N LEU A 160 109.56 83.38 -35.12
CA LEU A 160 110.05 84.43 -36.00
C LEU A 160 110.09 85.80 -35.28
N ILE A 161 109.01 86.18 -34.60
CA ILE A 161 108.93 87.44 -33.82
C ILE A 161 110.02 87.48 -32.74
N GLN A 162 110.15 86.40 -31.95
CA GLN A 162 111.15 86.33 -30.89
C GLN A 162 112.57 86.45 -31.44
N GLN A 163 112.85 85.81 -32.58
CA GLN A 163 114.18 85.85 -33.22
C GLN A 163 114.51 87.23 -33.77
N GLN A 164 113.57 87.88 -34.46
CA GLN A 164 113.79 89.23 -35.01
C GLN A 164 114.00 90.26 -33.89
N ILE A 165 113.19 90.22 -32.82
CA ILE A 165 113.40 91.10 -31.66
C ILE A 165 114.76 90.86 -31.02
N GLY A 166 115.19 89.60 -30.89
CA GLY A 166 116.52 89.27 -30.36
C GLY A 166 117.66 89.85 -31.20
N LEU A 167 117.60 89.69 -32.53
CA LEU A 167 118.61 90.24 -33.44
C LEU A 167 118.70 91.76 -33.35
N MET A 168 117.56 92.45 -33.27
CA MET A 168 117.53 93.91 -33.11
C MET A 168 118.10 94.36 -31.76
N ILE A 169 117.91 93.60 -30.68
CA ILE A 169 118.53 93.91 -29.39
C ILE A 169 120.03 93.67 -29.44
N ASP A 170 120.45 92.55 -30.03
CA ASP A 170 121.87 92.19 -30.12
C ASP A 170 122.65 93.21 -30.94
N SER A 171 122.08 93.75 -32.04
CA SER A 171 122.72 94.80 -32.83
C SER A 171 123.00 96.06 -32.00
N GLU A 172 122.09 96.45 -31.10
CA GLU A 172 122.28 97.58 -30.18
C GLU A 172 123.30 97.30 -29.05
N LEU A 173 123.56 96.02 -28.74
CA LEU A 173 124.52 95.62 -27.70
C LEU A 173 125.97 95.60 -28.20
N VAL A 174 126.20 95.48 -29.51
CA VAL A 174 127.56 95.42 -30.10
C VAL A 174 128.31 96.76 -29.95
N ASP A 175 127.62 97.90 -30.02
CA ASP A 175 128.22 99.23 -29.84
C ASP A 175 127.36 100.14 -28.95
N LEU A 176 127.47 99.92 -27.63
CA LEU A 176 126.63 100.59 -26.62
C LEU A 176 126.84 102.11 -26.61
N ASN A 177 125.85 102.85 -27.10
CA ASN A 177 125.84 104.31 -27.17
C ASN A 177 124.74 104.93 -26.30
N SER A 178 125.14 105.81 -25.37
CA SER A 178 124.22 106.52 -24.45
C SER A 178 123.09 107.29 -25.16
N HIS A 179 123.29 107.73 -26.41
CA HIS A 179 122.26 108.42 -27.20
C HIS A 179 121.20 107.47 -27.78
N ARG A 180 121.52 106.18 -27.97
CA ARG A 180 120.60 105.17 -28.52
C ARG A 180 119.86 104.36 -27.45
N LYS A 181 120.13 104.65 -26.18
CA LYS A 181 119.46 104.03 -25.03
C LYS A 181 117.92 103.94 -25.16
N PRO A 182 117.19 104.96 -25.66
CA PRO A 182 115.74 104.87 -25.83
C PRO A 182 115.28 103.77 -26.79
N ILE A 183 116.05 103.47 -27.85
CA ILE A 183 115.74 102.41 -28.82
C ILE A 183 115.93 101.05 -28.14
N LEU A 184 117.06 100.86 -27.47
CA LEU A 184 117.33 99.64 -26.70
C LEU A 184 116.25 99.40 -25.63
N ASP A 185 115.85 100.45 -24.89
CA ASP A 185 114.75 100.38 -23.90
C ASP A 185 113.42 100.00 -24.57
N ALA A 186 113.13 100.53 -25.77
CA ALA A 186 111.92 100.20 -26.53
C ALA A 186 111.93 98.74 -27.05
N LEU A 187 113.06 98.26 -27.55
CA LEU A 187 113.23 96.87 -27.99
C LEU A 187 113.15 95.87 -26.82
N LEU A 188 113.74 96.20 -25.67
CA LEU A 188 113.63 95.40 -24.44
C LEU A 188 112.18 95.36 -23.92
N ASN A 189 111.47 96.49 -23.96
CA ASN A 189 110.05 96.52 -23.62
C ASN A 189 109.21 95.70 -24.61
N LEU A 190 109.50 95.80 -25.91
CA LEU A 190 108.85 95.00 -26.95
C LEU A 190 109.08 93.50 -26.73
N GLN A 191 110.31 93.09 -26.39
CA GLN A 191 110.63 91.71 -26.05
C GLN A 191 109.87 91.25 -24.81
N LYS A 192 109.80 92.07 -23.77
CA LYS A 192 109.05 91.77 -22.54
C LYS A 192 107.56 91.58 -22.83
N ASP A 193 106.96 92.49 -23.59
CA ASP A 193 105.54 92.40 -23.95
C ASP A 193 105.26 91.17 -24.82
N TRP A 194 106.16 90.82 -25.73
CA TRP A 194 106.07 89.59 -26.52
C TRP A 194 106.18 88.32 -25.66
N LEU A 195 107.09 88.29 -24.68
CA LEU A 195 107.18 87.19 -23.73
C LEU A 195 105.89 87.06 -22.90
N ASN A 196 105.26 88.18 -22.53
CA ASN A 196 103.96 88.17 -21.87
C ASN A 196 102.84 87.63 -22.77
N VAL A 197 102.85 87.93 -24.07
CA VAL A 197 101.93 87.31 -25.06
C VAL A 197 102.10 85.79 -25.07
N LEU A 198 103.34 85.29 -25.12
CA LEU A 198 103.60 83.85 -25.14
C LEU A 198 103.17 83.16 -23.83
N SER A 199 103.43 83.80 -22.70
CA SER A 199 103.01 83.32 -21.39
C SER A 199 101.49 83.28 -21.26
N GLY A 200 100.83 84.38 -21.66
CA GLY A 200 99.37 84.51 -21.68
C GLY A 200 98.71 83.47 -22.58
N LEU A 201 99.23 83.26 -23.80
CA LEU A 201 98.74 82.23 -24.72
C LEU A 201 98.84 80.83 -24.09
N ARG A 202 99.99 80.47 -23.51
CA ARG A 202 100.16 79.17 -22.85
C ARG A 202 99.17 79.00 -21.69
N GLY A 203 98.98 80.05 -20.89
CA GLY A 203 97.99 80.07 -19.82
C GLY A 203 96.57 79.88 -20.33
N TYR A 204 96.19 80.62 -21.38
CA TYR A 204 94.87 80.53 -21.97
C TYR A 204 94.56 79.14 -22.55
N VAL A 205 95.51 78.54 -23.28
CA VAL A 205 95.36 77.20 -23.88
C VAL A 205 95.32 76.09 -22.81
N ALA A 206 96.05 76.28 -21.70
CA ALA A 206 96.07 75.31 -20.62
C ALA A 206 94.81 75.36 -19.74
N PHE A 207 94.32 76.57 -19.44
CA PHE A 207 93.29 76.78 -18.41
C PHE A 207 91.96 77.28 -18.95
N ARG A 208 91.86 77.63 -20.24
CA ARG A 208 90.65 78.18 -20.88
C ARG A 208 90.08 79.40 -20.14
N ASN A 209 90.94 80.16 -19.47
CA ASN A 209 90.53 81.30 -18.65
C ASN A 209 90.35 82.54 -19.54
N GLU A 210 89.14 83.10 -19.59
CA GLU A 210 88.85 84.29 -20.39
C GLU A 210 89.65 85.52 -19.95
N SER A 211 89.98 85.64 -18.67
CA SER A 211 90.87 86.71 -18.19
C SER A 211 92.26 86.57 -18.83
N MET A 212 92.79 85.35 -18.94
CA MET A 212 94.09 85.12 -19.58
C MET A 212 94.03 85.40 -21.09
N ALA A 213 92.90 85.12 -21.75
CA ALA A 213 92.71 85.52 -23.14
C ALA A 213 92.75 87.04 -23.29
N ALA A 214 92.01 87.76 -22.44
CA ALA A 214 91.97 89.22 -22.43
C ALA A 214 93.34 89.83 -22.11
N ASP A 215 94.07 89.28 -21.14
CA ASP A 215 95.43 89.70 -20.81
C ASP A 215 96.38 89.48 -21.99
N THR A 216 96.27 88.35 -22.69
CA THR A 216 97.06 88.07 -23.90
C THR A 216 96.75 89.07 -25.01
N GLU A 217 95.48 89.43 -25.20
CA GLU A 217 95.08 90.49 -26.15
C GLU A 217 95.66 91.85 -25.76
N ASN A 218 95.67 92.17 -24.46
CA ASN A 218 96.28 93.41 -23.96
C ASN A 218 97.79 93.46 -24.21
N TYR A 219 98.49 92.34 -24.01
CA TYR A 219 99.92 92.23 -24.33
C TYR A 219 100.16 92.31 -25.84
N LEU A 220 99.32 91.69 -26.68
CA LEU A 220 99.39 91.84 -28.13
C LEU A 220 99.26 93.32 -28.52
N ASN A 221 98.28 94.03 -27.96
CA ASN A 221 98.10 95.47 -28.20
C ASN A 221 99.31 96.30 -27.72
N ALA A 222 100.04 95.86 -26.68
CA ALA A 222 101.26 96.52 -26.22
C ALA A 222 102.43 96.30 -27.21
N VAL A 223 102.59 95.08 -27.72
CA VAL A 223 103.55 94.75 -28.80
C VAL A 223 103.27 95.59 -30.04
N GLU A 224 102.00 95.72 -30.45
CA GLU A 224 101.58 96.56 -31.59
C GLU A 224 102.02 98.02 -31.40
N ARG A 225 101.74 98.61 -30.24
CA ARG A 225 102.18 99.98 -29.90
C ARG A 225 103.71 100.10 -29.87
N GLY A 226 104.42 99.09 -29.37
CA GLY A 226 105.88 99.07 -29.33
C GLY A 226 106.49 99.05 -30.74
N LEU A 227 105.94 98.23 -31.64
CA LEU A 227 106.34 98.19 -33.05
C LEU A 227 106.00 99.49 -33.79
N GLU A 228 104.87 100.12 -33.47
CA GLU A 228 104.52 101.44 -34.01
C GLU A 228 105.47 102.53 -33.54
N TYR A 229 105.80 102.54 -32.24
CA TYR A 229 106.74 103.49 -31.66
C TYR A 229 108.10 103.40 -32.32
N LEU A 230 108.64 102.18 -32.48
CA LEU A 230 109.93 101.96 -33.16
C LEU A 230 109.88 102.42 -34.62
N ALA A 231 108.78 102.17 -35.34
CA ALA A 231 108.67 102.53 -36.76
C ALA A 231 108.45 104.03 -37.03
N THR A 232 107.96 104.81 -36.05
CA THR A 232 107.53 106.21 -36.27
C THR A 232 108.40 107.24 -35.55
N GLN A 233 109.34 106.80 -34.71
CA GLN A 233 110.16 107.72 -33.93
C GLN A 233 111.20 108.44 -34.81
N SER A 234 111.11 109.77 -34.87
CA SER A 234 111.96 110.62 -35.73
C SER A 234 113.20 111.20 -35.04
N GLN A 235 113.35 110.98 -33.73
CA GLN A 235 114.49 111.51 -32.96
C GLN A 235 115.79 110.71 -33.16
N PHE A 236 115.71 109.47 -33.66
CA PHE A 236 116.85 108.58 -33.83
C PHE A 236 116.66 107.73 -35.09
N GLU A 237 117.65 107.70 -35.99
CA GLU A 237 117.60 106.83 -37.18
C GLU A 237 117.82 105.38 -36.76
N LEU A 238 116.85 104.51 -37.07
CA LEU A 238 117.04 103.07 -36.99
C LEU A 238 118.12 102.64 -37.99
N THR A 239 118.87 101.62 -37.63
CA THR A 239 119.77 100.95 -38.56
C THR A 239 118.95 100.13 -39.57
N LEU A 240 119.55 99.83 -40.72
CA LEU A 240 118.93 98.99 -41.76
C LEU A 240 118.49 97.62 -41.23
N GLU A 241 119.24 97.06 -40.27
CA GLU A 241 118.92 95.78 -39.63
C GLU A 241 117.72 95.89 -38.67
N GLU A 242 117.59 97.01 -37.95
CA GLU A 242 116.42 97.27 -37.10
C GLU A 242 115.17 97.59 -37.91
N GLU A 243 115.29 98.32 -39.03
CA GLU A 243 114.15 98.64 -39.89
C GLU A 243 113.56 97.39 -40.53
N ASP A 244 114.41 96.54 -41.12
CA ASP A 244 114.03 95.22 -41.66
C ASP A 244 113.50 94.29 -40.55
N GLY A 245 114.12 94.32 -39.37
CA GLY A 245 113.67 93.58 -38.20
C GLY A 245 112.27 94.00 -37.73
N VAL A 246 111.97 95.30 -37.67
CA VAL A 246 110.65 95.83 -37.29
C VAL A 246 109.59 95.45 -38.32
N GLU A 247 109.88 95.55 -39.62
CA GLU A 247 108.94 95.19 -40.69
C GLU A 247 108.59 93.69 -40.65
N LYS A 248 109.61 92.82 -40.57
CA LYS A 248 109.41 91.36 -40.46
C LYS A 248 108.66 90.99 -39.19
N THR A 249 108.97 91.65 -38.07
CA THR A 249 108.28 91.43 -36.79
C THR A 249 106.81 91.82 -36.88
N ARG A 250 106.50 92.95 -37.53
CA ARG A 250 105.13 93.43 -37.73
C ARG A 250 104.29 92.47 -38.57
N ALA A 251 104.80 92.04 -39.72
CA ALA A 251 104.07 91.09 -40.59
C ALA A 251 103.80 89.75 -39.88
N ALA A 252 104.79 89.25 -39.12
CA ALA A 252 104.62 88.02 -38.34
C ALA A 252 103.62 88.20 -37.18
N TYR A 253 103.62 89.36 -36.53
CA TYR A 253 102.69 89.72 -35.45
C TYR A 253 101.24 89.78 -35.93
N GLU A 254 100.96 90.41 -37.08
CA GLU A 254 99.61 90.48 -37.65
C GLU A 254 99.01 89.08 -37.84
N ARG A 255 99.77 88.19 -38.49
CA ARG A 255 99.38 86.78 -38.66
C ARG A 255 99.18 86.06 -37.33
N TYR A 256 100.05 86.32 -36.36
CA TYR A 256 99.92 85.72 -35.03
C TYR A 256 98.65 86.19 -34.30
N ARG A 257 98.29 87.47 -34.42
CA ARG A 257 97.08 88.05 -33.83
C ARG A 257 95.80 87.47 -34.44
N GLU A 258 95.75 87.32 -35.76
CA GLU A 258 94.62 86.67 -36.44
C GLU A 258 94.44 85.22 -35.96
N ASN A 259 95.53 84.47 -35.91
CA ASN A 259 95.51 83.09 -35.44
C ASN A 259 95.13 82.98 -33.95
N PHE A 260 95.50 83.95 -33.11
CA PHE A 260 95.05 84.00 -31.72
C PHE A 260 93.51 84.11 -31.63
N MET A 261 92.90 84.94 -32.48
CA MET A 261 91.43 85.07 -32.52
C MET A 261 90.74 83.78 -33.02
N ALA A 262 91.33 83.10 -34.01
CA ALA A 262 90.85 81.80 -34.47
C ALA A 262 90.95 80.72 -33.38
N LEU A 263 92.08 80.69 -32.66
CA LEU A 263 92.27 79.81 -31.52
C LEU A 263 91.22 80.06 -30.43
N LYS A 264 90.94 81.32 -30.09
CA LYS A 264 89.91 81.70 -29.11
C LYS A 264 88.55 81.10 -29.47
N ARG A 265 88.15 81.16 -30.75
CA ARG A 265 86.90 80.53 -31.23
C ARG A 265 86.90 79.01 -31.07
N ILE A 266 88.01 78.34 -31.42
CA ILE A 266 88.14 76.87 -31.26
C ILE A 266 88.06 76.49 -29.78
N HIS A 267 88.77 77.22 -28.93
CA HIS A 267 88.90 76.90 -27.51
C HIS A 267 87.65 77.28 -26.70
N GLN A 268 86.86 78.27 -27.14
CA GLN A 268 85.55 78.59 -26.55
C GLN A 268 84.41 77.69 -27.06
N GLY A 269 84.52 77.14 -28.28
CA GLY A 269 83.46 76.32 -28.88
C GLY A 269 83.20 74.97 -28.19
N PRO A 270 82.07 74.29 -28.50
CA PRO A 270 81.70 73.01 -27.89
C PRO A 270 82.68 71.86 -28.23
N LYS A 271 83.52 72.07 -29.25
CA LYS A 271 84.53 71.12 -29.72
C LYS A 271 85.91 71.33 -29.09
N TRP A 272 86.01 72.17 -28.04
CA TRP A 272 87.28 72.43 -27.35
C TRP A 272 87.91 71.16 -26.76
N ARG A 273 87.06 70.19 -26.37
CA ARG A 273 87.43 68.86 -25.87
C ARG A 273 86.60 67.80 -26.61
N MET A 274 87.24 67.04 -27.49
CA MET A 274 86.55 66.24 -28.50
C MET A 274 85.99 64.92 -27.97
N ASP A 275 86.61 64.33 -26.94
CA ASP A 275 86.08 63.14 -26.28
C ASP A 275 84.75 63.47 -25.59
N THR A 276 84.69 64.57 -24.81
CA THR A 276 83.45 65.03 -24.17
C THR A 276 82.34 65.33 -25.19
N TRP A 277 82.67 66.00 -26.31
CA TRP A 277 81.71 66.27 -27.37
C TRP A 277 81.14 64.97 -27.97
N LEU A 278 81.99 63.98 -28.25
CA LEU A 278 81.59 62.68 -28.78
C LEU A 278 80.68 61.92 -27.80
N MET A 279 81.00 61.96 -26.50
CA MET A 279 80.17 61.37 -25.47
C MET A 279 78.78 62.01 -25.42
N GLU A 280 78.69 63.34 -25.38
CA GLU A 280 77.40 64.04 -25.25
C GLU A 280 76.53 63.97 -26.50
N ASN A 281 77.13 63.98 -27.70
CA ASN A 281 76.38 64.15 -28.96
C ASN A 281 76.18 62.86 -29.76
N LYS A 282 76.91 61.78 -29.44
CA LYS A 282 76.84 60.51 -30.18
C LYS A 282 76.60 59.32 -29.26
N ILE A 283 77.43 59.16 -28.22
CA ILE A 283 77.39 57.95 -27.38
C ILE A 283 76.21 57.99 -26.42
N LYS A 284 76.01 59.08 -25.67
CA LYS A 284 74.90 59.21 -24.71
C LYS A 284 73.51 59.11 -25.37
N PRO A 285 73.23 59.77 -26.51
CA PRO A 285 71.95 59.59 -27.21
C PRO A 285 71.68 58.14 -27.63
N LEU A 286 72.73 57.42 -28.03
CA LEU A 286 72.62 56.00 -28.41
C LEU A 286 72.31 55.11 -27.19
N PHE A 287 72.95 55.35 -26.05
CA PHE A 287 72.63 54.66 -24.80
C PHE A 287 71.20 54.96 -24.31
N ASN A 288 70.76 56.22 -24.39
CA ASN A 288 69.40 56.60 -24.05
C ASN A 288 68.36 55.93 -24.96
N SER A 289 68.66 55.81 -26.27
CA SER A 289 67.81 55.10 -27.25
C SER A 289 67.66 53.62 -26.85
N LEU A 290 68.78 52.95 -26.56
CA LEU A 290 68.80 51.57 -26.09
C LEU A 290 68.01 51.38 -24.79
N GLU A 291 68.14 52.30 -23.83
CA GLU A 291 67.40 52.27 -22.57
C GLU A 291 65.90 52.43 -22.80
N THR A 292 65.48 53.41 -23.61
CA THR A 292 64.06 53.65 -23.94
C THR A 292 63.42 52.45 -24.66
N ASP A 293 64.13 51.85 -25.63
CA ASP A 293 63.62 50.68 -26.36
C ASP A 293 63.53 49.45 -25.43
N LEU A 294 64.45 49.29 -24.47
CA LEU A 294 64.39 48.21 -23.47
C LEU A 294 63.29 48.43 -22.43
N GLU A 295 63.06 49.67 -22.01
CA GLU A 295 61.92 50.04 -21.16
C GLU A 295 60.60 49.73 -21.87
N HIS A 296 60.48 50.05 -23.16
CA HIS A 296 59.29 49.73 -23.95
C HIS A 296 59.01 48.22 -23.99
N ILE A 297 60.02 47.39 -24.23
CA ILE A 297 59.87 45.92 -24.20
C ILE A 297 59.45 45.44 -22.80
N SER A 298 60.02 46.01 -21.74
CA SER A 298 59.64 45.69 -20.36
C SER A 298 58.18 46.08 -20.06
N GLU A 299 57.78 47.31 -20.36
CA GLU A 299 56.42 47.83 -20.11
C GLU A 299 55.37 47.10 -20.94
N SER A 300 55.63 46.85 -22.22
CA SER A 300 54.80 46.02 -23.10
C SER A 300 54.57 44.64 -22.49
N SER A 301 55.66 44.00 -22.03
CA SER A 301 55.58 42.66 -21.43
C SER A 301 54.86 42.64 -20.08
N VAL A 302 55.05 43.66 -19.24
CA VAL A 302 54.31 43.83 -17.97
C VAL A 302 52.82 44.08 -18.22
N THR A 303 52.48 44.89 -19.22
CA THR A 303 51.09 45.18 -19.61
C THR A 303 50.40 43.92 -20.12
N GLN A 304 51.03 43.18 -21.03
CA GLN A 304 50.51 41.91 -21.52
C GLN A 304 50.35 40.87 -20.40
N MET A 305 51.26 40.86 -19.41
CA MET A 305 51.17 40.01 -18.22
C MET A 305 49.98 40.39 -17.33
N GLN A 306 49.74 41.69 -17.12
CA GLN A 306 48.58 42.18 -16.37
C GLN A 306 47.27 41.83 -17.09
N GLU A 307 47.18 42.06 -18.40
CA GLU A 307 46.02 41.70 -19.22
C GLU A 307 45.74 40.20 -19.18
N THR A 308 46.76 39.36 -19.37
CA THR A 308 46.60 37.89 -19.32
C THR A 308 46.24 37.41 -17.93
N SER A 309 46.81 38.02 -16.87
CA SER A 309 46.44 37.71 -15.48
C SER A 309 45.00 38.13 -15.18
N GLN A 310 44.57 39.29 -15.66
CA GLN A 310 43.20 39.77 -15.52
C GLN A 310 42.23 38.83 -16.25
N ASP A 311 42.58 38.43 -17.49
CA ASP A 311 41.81 37.46 -18.27
C ASP A 311 41.74 36.08 -17.60
N VAL A 312 42.81 35.62 -16.94
CA VAL A 312 42.79 34.39 -16.14
C VAL A 312 41.83 34.53 -14.95
N VAL A 313 41.85 35.66 -14.24
CA VAL A 313 40.93 35.92 -13.11
C VAL A 313 39.48 36.04 -13.59
N ASP A 314 39.22 36.78 -14.65
CA ASP A 314 37.87 36.99 -15.17
C ASP A 314 37.31 35.73 -15.83
N SER A 315 38.14 34.97 -16.56
CA SER A 315 37.74 33.68 -17.12
C SER A 315 37.52 32.62 -16.04
N THR A 316 38.32 32.60 -14.97
CA THR A 316 38.06 31.71 -13.82
C THR A 316 36.81 32.11 -13.07
N LEU A 317 36.56 33.40 -12.82
CA LEU A 317 35.33 33.87 -12.18
C LEU A 317 34.10 33.56 -13.05
N ARG A 318 34.15 33.86 -14.36
CA ARG A 318 33.05 33.54 -15.29
C ARG A 318 32.79 32.04 -15.34
N ASN A 319 33.83 31.21 -15.45
CA ASN A 319 33.68 29.75 -15.50
C ASN A 319 33.25 29.16 -14.15
N LEU A 320 33.66 29.76 -13.03
CA LEU A 320 33.21 29.37 -11.69
C LEU A 320 31.74 29.73 -11.48
N ILE A 321 31.30 30.92 -11.93
CA ILE A 321 29.87 31.30 -11.94
C ILE A 321 29.08 30.38 -12.88
N LEU A 322 29.61 30.03 -14.05
CA LEU A 322 28.99 29.09 -14.99
C LEU A 322 28.87 27.69 -14.38
N LEU A 323 29.92 27.20 -13.70
CA LEU A 323 29.91 25.92 -12.98
C LEU A 323 28.95 25.93 -11.79
N LEU A 324 28.94 26.98 -10.98
CA LEU A 324 28.02 27.13 -9.85
C LEU A 324 26.58 27.27 -10.34
N SER A 325 26.32 28.03 -11.41
CA SER A 325 24.98 28.15 -12.00
C SER A 325 24.53 26.85 -12.66
N LEU A 326 25.39 26.11 -13.38
CA LEU A 326 25.06 24.77 -13.89
C LEU A 326 24.82 23.78 -12.75
N SER A 327 25.59 23.87 -11.66
CA SER A 327 25.43 23.04 -10.47
C SER A 327 24.09 23.35 -9.79
N VAL A 328 23.81 24.62 -9.49
CA VAL A 328 22.55 25.07 -8.87
C VAL A 328 21.37 24.74 -9.77
N PHE A 329 21.47 24.97 -11.08
CA PHE A 329 20.45 24.61 -12.05
C PHE A 329 20.25 23.09 -12.14
N GLY A 330 21.34 22.33 -12.13
CA GLY A 330 21.34 20.87 -12.08
C GLY A 330 20.72 20.33 -10.79
N GLN A 331 20.98 20.98 -9.66
CA GLN A 331 20.41 20.68 -8.35
C GLN A 331 18.93 21.06 -8.29
N LEU A 332 18.51 22.19 -8.88
CA LEU A 332 17.12 22.59 -9.00
C LEU A 332 16.33 21.64 -9.92
N ILE A 333 16.86 21.31 -11.09
CA ILE A 333 16.26 20.30 -12.00
C ILE A 333 16.24 18.94 -11.31
N GLY A 334 17.34 18.54 -10.69
CA GLY A 334 17.44 17.30 -9.92
C GLY A 334 16.43 17.26 -8.79
N MET A 335 16.22 18.36 -8.07
CA MET A 335 15.23 18.50 -7.00
C MET A 335 13.80 18.47 -7.55
N ILE A 336 13.53 19.11 -8.69
CA ILE A 336 12.21 19.06 -9.35
C ILE A 336 11.90 17.66 -9.86
N ILE A 337 12.84 17.00 -10.55
CA ILE A 337 12.69 15.62 -11.05
C ILE A 337 12.57 14.66 -9.87
N SER A 338 13.44 14.77 -8.86
CA SER A 338 13.39 13.97 -7.63
C SER A 338 12.05 14.15 -6.93
N ARG A 339 11.58 15.38 -6.75
CA ARG A 339 10.27 15.67 -6.14
C ARG A 339 9.12 15.13 -6.97
N LYS A 340 9.19 15.15 -8.31
CA LYS A 340 8.16 14.56 -9.19
C LYS A 340 8.18 13.03 -9.20
N VAL A 341 9.36 12.39 -9.24
CA VAL A 341 9.51 10.93 -9.16
C VAL A 341 9.10 10.45 -7.77
N THR A 342 9.58 11.10 -6.71
CA THR A 342 9.18 10.82 -5.32
C THR A 342 7.68 10.98 -5.15
N ASN A 343 7.06 12.09 -5.58
CA ASN A 343 5.60 12.23 -5.49
C ASN A 343 4.84 11.21 -6.35
N SER A 344 5.39 10.78 -7.49
CA SER A 344 4.79 9.77 -8.36
C SER A 344 4.89 8.34 -7.81
N VAL A 345 5.80 8.06 -6.88
CA VAL A 345 6.03 6.72 -6.31
C VAL A 345 5.54 6.68 -4.85
N VAL A 346 5.98 7.63 -4.03
CA VAL A 346 5.67 7.70 -2.60
C VAL A 346 4.21 8.04 -2.35
N LYS A 347 3.57 8.98 -3.06
CA LYS A 347 2.15 9.29 -2.80
C LYS A 347 1.21 8.11 -3.08
N PRO A 348 1.35 7.34 -4.19
CA PRO A 348 0.54 6.15 -4.40
C PRO A 348 0.88 5.02 -3.41
N VAL A 349 2.14 4.84 -3.03
CA VAL A 349 2.55 3.86 -2.01
C VAL A 349 1.97 4.21 -0.65
N ILE A 350 2.06 5.46 -0.19
CA ILE A 350 1.44 5.93 1.05
C ILE A 350 -0.08 5.81 0.99
N ARG A 351 -0.71 6.12 -0.16
CA ARG A 351 -2.16 5.92 -0.32
C ARG A 351 -2.55 4.44 -0.23
N SER A 352 -1.77 3.55 -0.83
CA SER A 352 -1.99 2.10 -0.75
C SER A 352 -1.76 1.58 0.68
N ALA A 353 -0.71 2.06 1.35
CA ALA A 353 -0.40 1.72 2.74
C ALA A 353 -1.45 2.27 3.71
N ASN A 354 -1.95 3.49 3.49
CA ASN A 354 -3.03 4.06 4.29
C ASN A 354 -4.36 3.34 4.03
N ALA A 355 -4.66 2.96 2.78
CA ALA A 355 -5.83 2.13 2.48
C ALA A 355 -5.74 0.75 3.18
N MET A 356 -4.57 0.10 3.15
CA MET A 356 -4.33 -1.13 3.91
C MET A 356 -4.40 -0.90 5.43
N LYS A 357 -3.90 0.24 5.92
CA LYS A 357 -3.96 0.60 7.34
C LYS A 357 -5.40 0.87 7.81
N ASP A 358 -6.22 1.55 7.02
CA ASP A 358 -7.64 1.77 7.32
C ASP A 358 -8.42 0.45 7.33
N ILE A 359 -8.05 -0.51 6.48
CA ILE A 359 -8.65 -1.85 6.51
C ILE A 359 -8.16 -2.66 7.72
N ALA A 360 -6.88 -2.57 8.07
CA ALA A 360 -6.28 -3.37 9.14
C ALA A 360 -6.54 -2.82 10.56
N TYR A 361 -6.65 -1.49 10.71
CA TYR A 361 -6.73 -0.81 12.01
C TYR A 361 -7.85 0.24 12.09
N GLY A 362 -8.49 0.60 10.96
CA GLY A 362 -9.55 1.59 10.90
C GLY A 362 -10.95 0.97 10.93
N GLU A 363 -11.93 1.64 10.31
CA GLU A 363 -13.34 1.21 10.27
C GLU A 363 -13.64 0.13 9.21
N GLY A 364 -12.62 -0.50 8.61
CA GLY A 364 -12.85 -1.57 7.62
C GLY A 364 -13.62 -1.11 6.38
N ASP A 365 -13.38 0.12 5.89
CA ASP A 365 -14.09 0.67 4.73
C ASP A 365 -13.62 0.04 3.40
N LEU A 366 -14.32 -1.02 2.99
CA LEU A 366 -14.06 -1.77 1.77
C LEU A 366 -14.64 -1.09 0.52
N THR A 367 -15.41 0.00 0.65
CA THR A 367 -15.91 0.76 -0.51
C THR A 367 -14.80 1.55 -1.22
N ARG A 368 -13.68 1.78 -0.53
CA ARG A 368 -12.52 2.49 -1.05
C ARG A 368 -11.87 1.70 -2.19
N ARG A 369 -11.41 2.42 -3.21
CA ARG A 369 -10.65 1.87 -4.33
C ARG A 369 -9.38 2.68 -4.54
N LEU A 370 -8.31 2.00 -4.90
CA LEU A 370 -7.09 2.65 -5.36
C LEU A 370 -7.24 3.05 -6.82
N HIS A 371 -6.81 4.26 -7.18
CA HIS A 371 -6.77 4.67 -8.58
C HIS A 371 -5.77 3.82 -9.36
N ALA A 372 -6.24 3.07 -10.34
CA ALA A 372 -5.44 2.16 -11.16
C ALA A 372 -5.06 2.76 -12.54
N ASP A 373 -5.14 4.08 -12.68
CA ASP A 373 -4.84 4.80 -13.93
C ASP A 373 -3.32 4.82 -14.20
N GLY A 374 -2.81 3.76 -14.82
CA GLY A 374 -1.40 3.62 -15.16
C GLY A 374 -1.05 2.26 -15.79
N LYS A 375 0.20 2.13 -16.25
CA LYS A 375 0.76 0.88 -16.79
C LYS A 375 2.02 0.42 -16.03
N ASP A 376 2.23 0.96 -14.83
CA ASP A 376 3.38 0.64 -13.99
C ASP A 376 3.01 -0.34 -12.88
N GLU A 377 4.02 -0.78 -12.14
CA GLU A 377 3.87 -1.79 -11.09
C GLU A 377 2.94 -1.32 -9.95
N LEU A 378 2.78 -0.01 -9.75
CA LEU A 378 1.84 0.54 -8.77
C LEU A 378 0.40 0.49 -9.28
N ALA A 379 0.18 0.68 -10.58
CA ALA A 379 -1.13 0.49 -11.20
C ALA A 379 -1.56 -0.99 -11.18
N ASP A 380 -0.63 -1.93 -11.38
CA ASP A 380 -0.89 -3.36 -11.22
C ASP A 380 -1.20 -3.70 -9.75
N LEU A 381 -0.43 -3.16 -8.79
CA LEU A 381 -0.72 -3.30 -7.34
C LEU A 381 -2.11 -2.76 -7.00
N ALA A 382 -2.49 -1.58 -7.52
CA ALA A 382 -3.81 -1.00 -7.32
C ALA A 382 -4.92 -1.87 -7.92
N ARG A 383 -4.69 -2.48 -9.10
CA ARG A 383 -5.62 -3.43 -9.73
C ARG A 383 -5.81 -4.68 -8.87
N TYR A 384 -4.73 -5.34 -8.46
CA TYR A 384 -4.80 -6.53 -7.60
C TYR A 384 -5.38 -6.23 -6.23
N PHE A 385 -5.08 -5.07 -5.65
CA PHE A 385 -5.71 -4.62 -4.41
C PHE A 385 -7.22 -4.43 -4.62
N ASN A 386 -7.66 -3.76 -5.69
CA ASN A 386 -9.09 -3.57 -5.96
C ASN A 386 -9.82 -4.90 -6.21
N GLU A 387 -9.20 -5.85 -6.92
CA GLU A 387 -9.74 -7.20 -7.09
C GLU A 387 -9.85 -7.95 -5.76
N PHE A 388 -8.83 -7.86 -4.91
CA PHE A 388 -8.84 -8.45 -3.58
C PHE A 388 -9.98 -7.87 -2.73
N ILE A 389 -10.15 -6.55 -2.71
CA ILE A 389 -11.25 -5.88 -1.99
C ILE A 389 -12.62 -6.27 -2.56
N SER A 390 -12.79 -6.28 -3.87
CA SER A 390 -14.05 -6.73 -4.49
C SER A 390 -14.37 -8.18 -4.13
N LYS A 391 -13.37 -9.05 -4.02
CA LYS A 391 -13.57 -10.44 -3.59
C LYS A 391 -13.98 -10.53 -2.11
N ILE A 392 -13.33 -9.77 -1.23
CA ILE A 392 -13.73 -9.67 0.19
C ILE A 392 -15.16 -9.14 0.32
N GLN A 393 -15.52 -8.07 -0.40
CA GLN A 393 -16.88 -7.53 -0.39
C GLN A 393 -17.92 -8.54 -0.85
N SER A 394 -17.64 -9.26 -1.95
CA SER A 394 -18.55 -10.31 -2.44
C SER A 394 -18.70 -11.43 -1.41
N THR A 395 -17.61 -11.88 -0.78
CA THR A 395 -17.66 -12.91 0.26
C THR A 395 -18.41 -12.42 1.49
N LEU A 396 -18.18 -11.20 1.96
CA LEU A 396 -18.90 -10.65 3.12
C LEU A 396 -20.39 -10.46 2.82
N LYS A 397 -20.75 -10.04 1.59
CA LYS A 397 -22.16 -9.96 1.17
C LYS A 397 -22.83 -11.33 1.17
N GLU A 398 -22.16 -12.35 0.65
CA GLU A 398 -22.64 -13.73 0.66
C GLU A 398 -22.75 -14.27 2.11
N VAL A 399 -21.84 -13.88 3.01
CA VAL A 399 -21.95 -14.17 4.45
C VAL A 399 -23.16 -13.46 5.06
N THR A 400 -23.41 -12.18 4.76
CA THR A 400 -24.60 -11.46 5.25
C THR A 400 -25.89 -12.11 4.78
N GLU A 401 -25.96 -12.51 3.50
CA GLU A 401 -27.10 -13.24 2.95
C GLU A 401 -27.29 -14.59 3.68
N THR A 402 -26.20 -15.34 3.89
CA THR A 402 -26.23 -16.63 4.64
C THR A 402 -26.64 -16.44 6.09
N VAL A 403 -26.21 -15.36 6.75
CA VAL A 403 -26.59 -15.02 8.13
C VAL A 403 -28.08 -14.71 8.21
N SER A 404 -28.63 -13.95 7.26
CA SER A 404 -30.06 -13.68 7.16
C SER A 404 -30.87 -14.97 6.96
N GLU A 405 -30.43 -15.86 6.07
CA GLU A 405 -31.04 -17.18 5.90
C GLU A 405 -30.97 -18.03 7.18
N LEU A 406 -29.86 -17.96 7.92
CA LEU A 406 -29.69 -18.65 9.20
C LEU A 406 -30.66 -18.11 10.26
N GLU A 407 -30.87 -16.79 10.34
CA GLU A 407 -31.84 -16.18 11.26
C GLU A 407 -33.28 -16.57 10.92
N VAL A 408 -33.63 -16.60 9.63
CA VAL A 408 -34.96 -17.06 9.18
C VAL A 408 -35.15 -18.54 9.52
N SER A 409 -34.14 -19.38 9.24
CA SER A 409 -34.19 -20.81 9.53
C SER A 409 -34.25 -21.10 11.03
N SER A 410 -33.51 -20.36 11.84
CA SER A 410 -33.52 -20.45 13.31
C SER A 410 -34.89 -20.09 13.89
N ARG A 411 -35.50 -19.00 13.40
CA ARG A 411 -36.88 -18.64 13.77
C ARG A 411 -37.90 -19.69 13.35
N GLY A 412 -37.79 -20.22 12.13
CA GLY A 412 -38.64 -21.32 11.67
C GLY A 412 -38.50 -22.57 12.54
N LEU A 413 -37.28 -22.91 12.98
CA LEU A 413 -37.07 -24.00 13.92
C LEU A 413 -37.72 -23.74 15.29
N LEU A 414 -37.65 -22.52 15.81
CA LEU A 414 -38.31 -22.16 17.07
C LEU A 414 -39.83 -22.28 16.96
N GLU A 415 -40.42 -21.83 15.86
CA GLU A 415 -41.86 -21.95 15.59
C GLU A 415 -42.29 -23.43 15.53
N VAL A 416 -41.61 -24.25 14.72
CA VAL A 416 -41.87 -25.69 14.64
C VAL A 416 -41.68 -26.37 16.00
N THR A 417 -40.70 -25.92 16.79
CA THR A 417 -40.47 -26.45 18.15
C THR A 417 -41.62 -26.10 19.08
N HIS A 418 -42.19 -24.90 18.98
CA HIS A 418 -43.37 -24.49 19.75
C HIS A 418 -44.59 -25.32 19.38
N GLU A 419 -44.88 -25.47 18.08
CA GLU A 419 -45.95 -26.35 17.58
C GLU A 419 -45.76 -27.80 18.05
N THR A 420 -44.51 -28.29 18.07
CA THR A 420 -44.20 -29.63 18.57
C THR A 420 -44.51 -29.76 20.06
N LYS A 421 -44.18 -28.76 20.88
CA LYS A 421 -44.51 -28.76 22.32
C LYS A 421 -46.02 -28.76 22.55
N GLU A 422 -46.76 -27.91 21.84
CA GLU A 422 -48.24 -27.88 21.92
C GLU A 422 -48.85 -29.22 21.47
N GLY A 423 -48.37 -29.80 20.37
CA GLY A 423 -48.83 -31.10 19.88
C GLY A 423 -48.57 -32.23 20.88
N VAL A 424 -47.42 -32.18 21.58
CA VAL A 424 -47.09 -33.12 22.65
C VAL A 424 -48.04 -32.96 23.84
N GLU A 425 -48.37 -31.75 24.27
CA GLU A 425 -49.34 -31.52 25.35
C GLU A 425 -50.71 -32.12 25.01
N GLN A 426 -51.19 -31.88 23.78
CA GLN A 426 -52.44 -32.48 23.29
C GLN A 426 -52.38 -34.01 23.26
N GLN A 427 -51.24 -34.58 22.83
CA GLN A 427 -51.02 -36.03 22.80
C GLN A 427 -50.99 -36.63 24.22
N LEU A 428 -50.42 -35.93 25.19
CA LEU A 428 -50.39 -36.34 26.58
C LEU A 428 -51.80 -36.41 27.16
N GLU A 429 -52.61 -35.37 26.94
CA GLU A 429 -54.00 -35.37 27.37
C GLU A 429 -54.81 -36.49 26.70
N ALA A 430 -54.62 -36.69 25.39
CA ALA A 430 -55.30 -37.74 24.64
C ALA A 430 -54.93 -39.14 25.19
N SER A 431 -53.66 -39.35 25.50
CA SER A 431 -53.16 -40.59 26.11
C SER A 431 -53.76 -40.83 27.49
N GLN A 432 -53.86 -39.80 28.33
CA GLN A 432 -54.51 -39.90 29.64
C GLN A 432 -56.02 -40.23 29.52
N ARG A 433 -56.72 -39.59 28.56
CA ARG A 433 -58.14 -39.91 28.28
C ARG A 433 -58.32 -41.35 27.80
N LEU A 434 -57.41 -41.83 26.95
CA LEU A 434 -57.42 -43.22 26.48
C LEU A 434 -57.16 -44.20 27.63
N SER A 435 -56.18 -43.92 28.51
CA SER A 435 -55.88 -44.79 29.65
C SER A 435 -57.09 -44.93 30.58
N ARG A 436 -57.76 -43.81 30.91
CA ARG A 436 -59.02 -43.84 31.69
C ARG A 436 -60.12 -44.64 30.99
N SER A 437 -60.21 -44.51 29.66
CA SER A 437 -61.19 -45.26 28.85
C SER A 437 -60.91 -46.77 28.88
N MET A 438 -59.64 -47.18 28.86
CA MET A 438 -59.25 -48.59 28.96
C MET A 438 -59.49 -49.17 30.36
N ILE A 439 -59.25 -48.40 31.42
CA ILE A 439 -59.63 -48.80 32.79
C ILE A 439 -61.15 -49.02 32.86
N THR A 440 -61.93 -48.06 32.37
CA THR A 440 -63.39 -48.17 32.32
C THR A 440 -63.85 -49.37 31.47
N MET A 441 -63.16 -49.66 30.36
CA MET A 441 -63.44 -50.82 29.52
C MET A 441 -63.21 -52.13 30.29
N SER A 442 -62.08 -52.23 31.00
CA SER A 442 -61.76 -53.41 31.82
C SER A 442 -62.80 -53.63 32.93
N GLU A 443 -63.24 -52.57 33.60
CA GLU A 443 -64.31 -52.64 34.62
C GLU A 443 -65.64 -53.10 34.01
N LYS A 444 -66.01 -52.58 32.84
CA LYS A 444 -67.23 -52.98 32.14
C LYS A 444 -67.15 -54.43 31.65
N ALA A 445 -66.02 -54.85 31.10
CA ALA A 445 -65.80 -56.24 30.69
C ALA A 445 -65.93 -57.18 31.90
N LYS A 446 -65.35 -56.81 33.06
CA LYS A 446 -65.50 -57.58 34.29
C LYS A 446 -66.96 -57.68 34.74
N SER A 447 -67.70 -56.58 34.65
CA SER A 447 -69.14 -56.58 34.90
C SER A 447 -69.89 -57.52 33.95
N VAL A 448 -69.56 -57.55 32.65
CA VAL A 448 -70.18 -58.48 31.68
C VAL A 448 -69.87 -59.93 32.01
N GLU A 449 -68.64 -60.24 32.44
CA GLU A 449 -68.25 -61.58 32.94
C GLU A 449 -69.15 -61.99 34.12
N ASP A 450 -69.30 -61.13 35.13
CA ASP A 450 -70.12 -61.43 36.32
C ASP A 450 -71.61 -61.59 35.95
N HIS A 451 -72.13 -60.76 35.04
CA HIS A 451 -73.50 -60.87 34.53
C HIS A 451 -73.71 -62.16 33.73
N SER A 452 -72.72 -62.59 32.94
CA SER A 452 -72.77 -63.82 32.16
C SER A 452 -72.79 -65.05 33.09
N HIS A 453 -71.98 -65.05 34.16
CA HIS A 453 -72.03 -66.08 35.19
C HIS A 453 -73.38 -66.13 35.92
N ASN A 454 -73.93 -64.98 36.30
CA ASN A 454 -75.23 -64.91 36.95
C ASN A 454 -76.36 -65.38 36.01
N THR A 455 -76.28 -65.01 34.73
CA THR A 455 -77.25 -65.45 33.70
C THR A 455 -77.19 -66.96 33.54
N SER A 456 -76.00 -67.54 33.38
CA SER A 456 -75.84 -69.00 33.26
C SER A 456 -76.40 -69.74 34.48
N ARG A 457 -76.10 -69.27 35.71
CA ARG A 457 -76.66 -69.85 36.93
C ARG A 457 -78.19 -69.76 37.00
N ALA A 458 -78.76 -68.62 36.63
CA ALA A 458 -80.22 -68.43 36.62
C ALA A 458 -80.89 -69.32 35.57
N THR A 459 -80.25 -69.49 34.41
CA THR A 459 -80.69 -70.37 33.32
C THR A 459 -80.62 -71.85 33.72
N ASP A 460 -79.56 -72.28 34.39
CA ASP A 460 -79.44 -73.64 34.95
C ASP A 460 -80.56 -73.93 35.96
N GLN A 461 -80.81 -73.00 36.87
CA GLN A 461 -81.92 -73.10 37.82
C GLN A 461 -83.28 -73.14 37.11
N ALA A 462 -83.49 -72.31 36.09
CA ALA A 462 -84.72 -72.33 35.30
C ALA A 462 -84.90 -73.66 34.55
N ALA A 463 -83.83 -74.21 33.97
CA ALA A 463 -83.85 -75.51 33.29
C ALA A 463 -84.21 -76.65 34.27
N GLU A 464 -83.66 -76.63 35.48
CA GLU A 464 -84.01 -77.60 36.53
C GLU A 464 -85.50 -77.49 36.91
N ARG A 465 -86.02 -76.26 37.12
CA ARG A 465 -87.44 -76.04 37.42
C ARG A 465 -88.38 -76.48 36.29
N VAL A 466 -88.00 -76.25 35.04
CA VAL A 466 -88.78 -76.70 33.88
C VAL A 466 -88.78 -78.22 33.78
N LYS A 467 -87.65 -78.87 34.08
CA LYS A 467 -87.55 -80.33 34.16
C LYS A 467 -88.45 -80.90 35.26
N GLU A 468 -88.38 -80.37 36.48
CA GLU A 468 -89.28 -80.72 37.58
C GLU A 468 -90.76 -80.55 37.17
N GLY A 469 -91.09 -79.42 36.52
CA GLY A 469 -92.43 -79.17 36.00
C GLY A 469 -92.89 -80.18 34.94
N GLY A 470 -91.97 -80.60 34.06
CA GLY A 470 -92.21 -81.65 33.07
C GLY A 470 -92.54 -83.00 33.72
N GLU A 471 -91.80 -83.39 34.76
CA GLU A 471 -92.06 -84.62 35.53
C GLU A 471 -93.44 -84.59 36.20
N VAL A 472 -93.84 -83.45 36.77
CA VAL A 472 -95.17 -83.25 37.36
C VAL A 472 -96.27 -83.37 36.31
N VAL A 473 -96.09 -82.76 35.13
CA VAL A 473 -97.04 -82.83 34.00
C VAL A 473 -97.17 -84.27 33.50
N GLN A 474 -96.07 -85.01 33.39
CA GLN A 474 -96.08 -86.43 33.01
C GLN A 474 -96.84 -87.28 34.04
N GLY A 475 -96.62 -87.03 35.33
CA GLY A 475 -97.38 -87.66 36.41
C GLY A 475 -98.88 -87.35 36.35
N ALA A 476 -99.25 -86.11 36.04
CA ALA A 476 -100.64 -85.70 35.85
C ALA A 476 -101.29 -86.40 34.64
N ALA A 477 -100.59 -86.49 33.50
CA ALA A 477 -101.07 -87.22 32.33
C ALA A 477 -101.36 -88.70 32.64
N GLN A 478 -100.48 -89.35 33.42
CA GLN A 478 -100.68 -90.74 33.84
C GLN A 478 -101.89 -90.88 34.78
N ASN A 479 -102.09 -89.95 35.72
CA ASN A 479 -103.26 -89.96 36.60
C ASN A 479 -104.56 -89.76 35.82
N ILE A 480 -104.59 -88.85 34.84
CA ILE A 480 -105.76 -88.64 33.96
C ILE A 480 -106.05 -89.91 33.13
N ARG A 481 -105.01 -90.58 32.62
CA ARG A 481 -105.17 -91.86 31.92
C ARG A 481 -105.81 -92.92 32.84
N ASN A 482 -105.34 -93.04 34.08
CA ASN A 482 -105.93 -93.95 35.06
C ASN A 482 -107.40 -93.61 35.37
N ILE A 483 -107.77 -92.31 35.42
CA ILE A 483 -109.16 -91.87 35.58
C ILE A 483 -110.00 -92.29 34.36
N SER A 484 -109.48 -92.11 33.15
CA SER A 484 -110.15 -92.53 31.91
C SER A 484 -110.44 -94.03 31.91
N ASP A 485 -109.45 -94.85 32.25
CA ASP A 485 -109.60 -96.30 32.39
C ASP A 485 -110.62 -96.67 33.49
N GLY A 486 -110.66 -95.88 34.58
CA GLY A 486 -111.65 -96.01 35.64
C GLY A 486 -113.08 -95.71 35.16
N MET A 487 -113.27 -94.65 34.37
CA MET A 487 -114.56 -94.29 33.78
C MET A 487 -115.06 -95.34 32.81
N GLU A 488 -114.17 -95.95 32.02
CA GLU A 488 -114.51 -97.06 31.12
C GLU A 488 -115.03 -98.27 31.91
N LYS A 489 -114.37 -98.63 33.02
CA LYS A 489 -114.83 -99.72 33.91
C LYS A 489 -116.17 -99.41 34.57
N ILE A 490 -116.39 -98.17 35.01
CA ILE A 490 -117.68 -97.74 35.56
C ILE A 490 -118.77 -97.85 34.48
N THR A 491 -118.49 -97.40 33.26
CA THR A 491 -119.43 -97.51 32.12
C THR A 491 -119.85 -98.95 31.90
N GLN A 492 -118.90 -99.88 31.85
CA GLN A 492 -119.18 -101.31 31.70
C GLN A 492 -120.03 -101.88 32.83
N ALA A 493 -119.72 -101.53 34.09
CA ALA A 493 -120.48 -101.99 35.26
C ALA A 493 -121.93 -101.44 35.27
N VAL A 494 -122.11 -100.18 34.86
CA VAL A 494 -123.43 -99.52 34.78
C VAL A 494 -124.25 -100.11 33.62
N MET A 495 -123.64 -100.41 32.47
CA MET A 495 -124.30 -101.13 31.37
C MET A 495 -124.73 -102.53 31.80
N GLN A 496 -123.88 -103.28 32.50
CA GLN A 496 -124.25 -104.58 33.04
C GLN A 496 -125.42 -104.48 34.03
N LEU A 497 -125.43 -103.48 34.92
CA LEU A 497 -126.54 -103.24 35.86
C LEU A 497 -127.85 -102.91 35.12
N ASN A 498 -127.78 -102.18 34.02
CA ASN A 498 -128.94 -101.91 33.16
C ASN A 498 -129.52 -103.20 32.56
N ASP A 499 -128.65 -104.08 32.06
CA ASP A 499 -129.04 -105.37 31.47
C ASP A 499 -129.59 -106.35 32.52
N ASP A 500 -128.95 -106.40 33.70
CA ASP A 500 -129.43 -107.19 34.85
C ASP A 500 -130.81 -106.69 35.31
N SER A 501 -131.01 -105.37 35.38
CA SER A 501 -132.29 -104.75 35.74
C SER A 501 -133.39 -105.10 34.72
N GLN A 502 -133.06 -105.12 33.43
CA GLN A 502 -134.00 -105.54 32.37
C GLN A 502 -134.37 -107.02 32.51
N THR A 503 -133.41 -107.86 32.86
CA THR A 503 -133.62 -109.29 33.14
C THR A 503 -134.54 -109.47 34.34
N ILE A 504 -134.32 -108.72 35.43
CA ILE A 504 -135.18 -108.76 36.63
C ILE A 504 -136.61 -108.31 36.30
N SER A 505 -136.79 -107.24 35.52
CA SER A 505 -138.13 -106.81 35.08
C SER A 505 -138.88 -107.92 34.34
N THR A 506 -138.18 -108.68 33.50
CA THR A 506 -138.76 -109.82 32.77
C THR A 506 -139.21 -110.92 33.74
N VAL A 507 -138.38 -111.25 34.74
CA VAL A 507 -138.71 -112.26 35.78
C VAL A 507 -139.89 -111.80 36.63
N ILE A 508 -139.94 -110.51 37.02
CA ILE A 508 -141.03 -109.95 37.83
C ILE A 508 -142.36 -109.98 37.06
N ASN A 509 -142.35 -109.74 35.75
CA ASN A 509 -143.54 -109.90 34.91
C ASN A 509 -144.06 -111.35 34.91
N VAL A 510 -143.16 -112.34 34.79
CA VAL A 510 -143.55 -113.76 34.89
C VAL A 510 -144.13 -114.09 36.28
N ILE A 511 -143.52 -113.59 37.37
CA ILE A 511 -144.05 -113.81 38.73
C ILE A 511 -145.43 -113.15 38.88
N ARG A 512 -145.62 -111.96 38.31
CA ARG A 512 -146.90 -111.26 38.34
C ARG A 512 -147.97 -112.04 37.59
N GLU A 513 -147.65 -112.57 36.41
CA GLU A 513 -148.53 -113.46 35.64
C GLU A 513 -148.87 -114.74 36.41
N ILE A 514 -147.90 -115.38 37.07
CA ILE A 514 -148.14 -116.56 37.92
C ILE A 514 -149.01 -116.21 39.12
N ALA A 515 -148.78 -115.07 39.77
CA ALA A 515 -149.58 -114.61 40.90
C ALA A 515 -151.03 -114.32 40.47
N GLU A 516 -151.22 -113.72 39.30
CA GLU A 516 -152.54 -113.45 38.74
C GLU A 516 -153.28 -114.75 38.37
N GLN A 517 -152.59 -115.71 37.77
CA GLN A 517 -153.11 -117.06 37.53
C GLN A 517 -153.46 -117.78 38.84
N THR A 518 -152.61 -117.67 39.85
CA THR A 518 -152.83 -118.28 41.18
C THR A 518 -154.02 -117.65 41.89
N ASN A 519 -154.19 -116.32 41.79
CA ASN A 519 -155.34 -115.59 42.32
C ASN A 519 -156.64 -116.05 41.67
N LEU A 520 -156.64 -116.26 40.35
CA LEU A 520 -157.78 -116.81 39.60
C LEU A 520 -158.09 -118.26 39.98
N LEU A 521 -157.07 -119.12 40.11
CA LEU A 521 -157.21 -120.51 40.55
C LEU A 521 -157.78 -120.59 41.98
N ALA A 522 -157.26 -119.76 42.88
CA ALA A 522 -157.70 -119.68 44.27
C ALA A 522 -159.14 -119.16 44.37
N LEU A 523 -159.52 -118.17 43.56
CA LEU A 523 -160.90 -117.69 43.48
C LEU A 523 -161.86 -118.80 43.02
N ASN A 524 -161.49 -119.56 42.00
CA ASN A 524 -162.29 -120.70 41.54
C ASN A 524 -162.41 -121.78 42.64
N ALA A 525 -161.33 -122.05 43.38
CA ALA A 525 -161.34 -122.99 44.49
C ALA A 525 -162.22 -122.50 45.67
N ALA A 526 -162.19 -121.20 46.00
CA ALA A 526 -163.01 -120.61 47.05
C ALA A 526 -164.51 -120.68 46.71
N ILE A 527 -164.85 -120.43 45.44
CA ILE A 527 -166.22 -120.56 44.91
C ILE A 527 -166.72 -122.00 45.08
N GLU A 528 -165.91 -123.00 44.72
CA GLU A 528 -166.34 -124.41 44.82
C GLU A 528 -166.38 -124.90 46.28
N ALA A 529 -165.49 -124.40 47.14
CA ALA A 529 -165.50 -124.70 48.57
C ALA A 529 -166.75 -124.12 49.27
N ALA A 530 -167.19 -122.92 48.90
CA ALA A 530 -168.46 -122.34 49.39
C ALA A 530 -169.68 -123.18 48.95
N ARG A 531 -169.59 -123.79 47.76
CA ARG A 531 -170.65 -124.65 47.21
C ARG A 531 -170.82 -125.97 47.95
N ALA A 532 -169.75 -126.50 48.55
CA ALA A 532 -169.75 -127.75 49.32
C ALA A 532 -170.31 -127.61 50.77
N GLY A 533 -170.70 -126.41 51.19
CA GLY A 533 -171.33 -126.17 52.50
C GLY A 533 -170.41 -126.49 53.69
N GLU A 534 -170.97 -127.03 54.78
CA GLU A 534 -170.21 -127.32 56.03
C GLU A 534 -169.00 -128.24 55.82
N HIS A 535 -169.02 -129.13 54.83
CA HIS A 535 -167.86 -129.99 54.51
C HIS A 535 -166.71 -129.26 53.79
N GLY A 536 -167.00 -128.15 53.09
CA GLY A 536 -166.03 -127.37 52.32
C GLY A 536 -165.31 -126.27 53.11
N ARG A 537 -165.68 -126.07 54.37
CA ARG A 537 -165.27 -124.93 55.17
C ARG A 537 -163.75 -124.83 55.37
N GLY A 538 -163.06 -125.96 55.53
CA GLY A 538 -161.60 -126.00 55.59
C GLY A 538 -160.92 -125.62 54.27
N PHE A 539 -161.47 -126.05 53.13
CA PHE A 539 -160.95 -125.70 51.80
C PHE A 539 -161.19 -124.24 51.45
N ALA A 540 -162.32 -123.65 51.86
CA ALA A 540 -162.62 -122.24 51.62
C ALA A 540 -161.59 -121.33 52.31
N VAL A 541 -161.22 -121.66 53.55
CA VAL A 541 -160.17 -120.93 54.29
C VAL A 541 -158.82 -121.03 53.59
N VAL A 542 -158.43 -122.22 53.10
CA VAL A 542 -157.17 -122.38 52.36
C VAL A 542 -157.20 -121.62 51.04
N ALA A 543 -158.32 -121.65 50.31
CA ALA A 543 -158.46 -120.94 49.04
C ALA A 543 -158.41 -119.41 49.21
N ASP A 544 -159.07 -118.86 50.23
CA ASP A 544 -158.97 -117.44 50.56
C ASP A 544 -157.56 -117.05 51.03
N GLU A 545 -156.85 -117.93 51.75
CA GLU A 545 -155.46 -117.70 52.15
C GLU A 545 -154.52 -117.70 50.93
N VAL A 546 -154.70 -118.64 49.98
CA VAL A 546 -153.93 -118.66 48.72
C VAL A 546 -154.26 -117.43 47.86
N ARG A 547 -155.52 -116.99 47.83
CA ARG A 547 -155.93 -115.76 47.12
C ARG A 547 -155.28 -114.52 47.73
N GLY A 548 -155.27 -114.43 49.07
CA GLY A 548 -154.58 -113.40 49.81
C GLY A 548 -153.07 -113.38 49.54
N LEU A 549 -152.43 -114.55 49.50
CA LEU A 549 -151.01 -114.68 49.11
C LEU A 549 -150.77 -114.24 47.68
N ALA A 550 -151.63 -114.64 46.74
CA ALA A 550 -151.50 -114.28 45.33
C ALA A 550 -151.65 -112.77 45.11
N GLN A 551 -152.64 -112.14 45.74
CA GLN A 551 -152.81 -110.68 45.69
C GLN A 551 -151.62 -109.95 46.33
N ARG A 552 -151.13 -110.40 47.50
CA ARG A 552 -149.92 -109.84 48.12
C ARG A 552 -148.67 -110.02 47.25
N THR A 553 -148.58 -111.14 46.52
CA THR A 553 -147.49 -111.38 45.56
C THR A 553 -147.58 -110.41 44.39
N GLN A 554 -148.78 -110.19 43.84
CA GLN A 554 -149.00 -109.23 42.76
C GLN A 554 -148.67 -107.79 43.20
N GLU A 555 -149.14 -107.37 44.38
CA GLU A 555 -148.78 -106.07 44.97
C GLU A 555 -147.27 -105.93 45.18
N SER A 556 -146.60 -106.99 45.64
CA SER A 556 -145.14 -107.01 45.80
C SER A 556 -144.41 -106.91 44.46
N THR A 557 -144.88 -107.60 43.41
CA THR A 557 -144.29 -107.47 42.06
C THR A 557 -144.40 -106.06 41.51
N VAL A 558 -145.53 -105.36 41.72
CA VAL A 558 -145.68 -103.95 41.33
C VAL A 558 -144.74 -103.03 42.13
N GLN A 559 -144.53 -103.31 43.41
CA GLN A 559 -143.55 -102.56 44.20
C GLN A 559 -142.12 -102.80 43.71
N ILE A 560 -141.73 -104.04 43.40
CA ILE A 560 -140.40 -104.36 42.85
C ILE A 560 -140.23 -103.73 41.48
N GLU A 561 -141.22 -103.79 40.59
CA GLU A 561 -141.21 -103.16 39.27
C GLU A 561 -140.92 -101.64 39.38
N ARG A 562 -141.56 -100.94 40.34
CA ARG A 562 -141.24 -99.52 40.61
C ARG A 562 -139.81 -99.30 41.11
N VAL A 563 -139.26 -100.22 41.90
CA VAL A 563 -137.86 -100.14 42.37
C VAL A 563 -136.90 -100.37 41.20
N ILE A 564 -137.17 -101.34 40.33
CA ILE A 564 -136.35 -101.61 39.14
C ILE A 564 -136.42 -100.44 38.17
N GLU A 565 -137.58 -99.83 37.96
CA GLU A 565 -137.69 -98.63 37.12
C GLU A 565 -136.88 -97.45 37.68
N LYS A 566 -136.87 -97.26 39.01
CA LYS A 566 -135.99 -96.28 39.67
C LYS A 566 -134.50 -96.61 39.46
N ILE A 567 -134.10 -97.87 39.60
CA ILE A 567 -132.72 -98.32 39.35
C ILE A 567 -132.33 -98.03 37.90
N ARG A 568 -133.19 -98.36 36.94
CA ARG A 568 -132.94 -98.13 35.51
C ARG A 568 -132.79 -96.63 35.20
N LYS A 569 -133.67 -95.79 35.75
CA LYS A 569 -133.57 -94.33 35.60
C LYS A 569 -132.26 -93.80 36.19
N ALA A 570 -131.91 -94.22 37.40
CA ALA A 570 -130.65 -93.84 38.06
C ALA A 570 -129.41 -94.32 37.27
N THR A 571 -129.49 -95.52 36.69
CA THR A 571 -128.44 -96.11 35.84
C THR A 571 -128.25 -95.27 34.57
N HIS A 572 -129.33 -94.89 33.88
CA HIS A 572 -129.28 -94.03 32.70
C HIS A 572 -128.72 -92.63 33.01
N GLU A 573 -129.14 -92.02 34.11
CA GLU A 573 -128.56 -90.74 34.58
C GLU A 573 -127.06 -90.89 34.90
N THR A 574 -126.65 -92.03 35.48
CA THR A 574 -125.25 -92.32 35.78
C THR A 574 -124.41 -92.48 34.50
N VAL A 575 -124.90 -93.19 33.47
CA VAL A 575 -124.22 -93.29 32.16
C VAL A 575 -123.94 -91.90 31.60
N LYS A 576 -124.93 -91.00 31.62
CA LYS A 576 -124.76 -89.63 31.12
C LYS A 576 -123.68 -88.85 31.88
N VAL A 577 -123.62 -89.00 33.21
CA VAL A 577 -122.58 -88.37 34.04
C VAL A 577 -121.19 -88.94 33.72
N VAL A 578 -121.10 -90.27 33.51
CA VAL A 578 -119.84 -90.94 33.16
C VAL A 578 -119.36 -90.55 31.76
N GLU A 579 -120.26 -90.39 30.79
CA GLU A 579 -119.93 -89.94 29.43
C GLU A 579 -119.37 -88.50 29.43
N VAL A 580 -120.01 -87.59 30.17
CA VAL A 580 -119.49 -86.22 30.41
C VAL A 580 -118.14 -86.28 31.15
N GLY A 581 -118.00 -87.19 32.12
CA GLY A 581 -116.75 -87.45 32.83
C GLY A 581 -115.62 -87.90 31.91
N ARG A 582 -115.93 -88.77 30.94
CA ARG A 582 -114.98 -89.24 29.91
C ARG A 582 -114.54 -88.11 28.99
N GLU A 583 -115.48 -87.32 28.46
CA GLU A 583 -115.18 -86.16 27.61
C GLU A 583 -114.30 -85.13 28.36
N THR A 584 -114.64 -84.85 29.61
CA THR A 584 -113.87 -83.92 30.46
C THR A 584 -112.46 -84.45 30.74
N THR A 585 -112.33 -85.75 31.00
CA THR A 585 -111.02 -86.41 31.22
C THR A 585 -110.16 -86.37 29.97
N GLN A 586 -110.75 -86.63 28.79
CA GLN A 586 -110.05 -86.55 27.50
C GLN A 586 -109.57 -85.12 27.21
N ALA A 587 -110.44 -84.11 27.39
CA ALA A 587 -110.06 -82.70 27.24
C ALA A 587 -108.95 -82.28 28.23
N GLY A 588 -108.99 -82.81 29.46
CA GLY A 588 -107.92 -82.65 30.45
C GLY A 588 -106.60 -83.27 29.99
N TYR A 589 -106.64 -84.49 29.44
CA TYR A 589 -105.46 -85.15 28.89
C TYR A 589 -104.82 -84.35 27.75
N ASP A 590 -105.63 -83.90 26.78
CA ASP A 590 -105.15 -83.13 25.64
C ASP A 590 -104.52 -81.79 26.08
N SER A 591 -105.09 -81.17 27.11
CA SER A 591 -104.55 -79.95 27.72
C SER A 591 -103.18 -80.20 28.37
N VAL A 592 -103.02 -81.29 29.11
CA VAL A 592 -101.73 -81.68 29.74
C VAL A 592 -100.67 -82.00 28.68
N MET A 593 -101.02 -82.75 27.62
CA MET A 593 -100.12 -83.02 26.49
C MET A 593 -99.71 -81.74 25.74
N LYS A 594 -100.61 -80.74 25.68
CA LYS A 594 -100.27 -79.42 25.11
C LYS A 594 -99.25 -78.70 25.99
N VAL A 595 -99.38 -78.75 27.32
CA VAL A 595 -98.38 -78.17 28.25
C VAL A 595 -97.03 -78.86 28.10
N GLU A 596 -97.00 -80.20 28.03
CA GLU A 596 -95.76 -80.96 27.83
C GLU A 596 -95.02 -80.54 26.54
N ARG A 597 -95.74 -80.41 25.42
CA ARG A 597 -95.18 -79.93 24.15
C ARG A 597 -94.64 -78.50 24.21
N VAL A 598 -95.14 -77.66 25.10
CA VAL A 598 -94.66 -76.29 25.31
C VAL A 598 -93.42 -76.27 26.21
N LEU A 599 -93.33 -77.17 27.21
CA LEU A 599 -92.19 -77.20 28.13
C LEU A 599 -90.90 -77.73 27.48
N SER A 600 -90.98 -78.68 26.55
CA SER A 600 -89.79 -79.26 25.91
C SER A 600 -88.93 -78.23 25.15
N PRO A 601 -89.48 -77.35 24.30
CA PRO A 601 -88.72 -76.26 23.66
C PRO A 601 -88.08 -75.29 24.66
N VAL A 602 -88.69 -75.08 25.84
CA VAL A 602 -88.14 -74.15 26.85
C VAL A 602 -86.79 -74.66 27.37
N VAL A 603 -86.60 -75.96 27.54
CA VAL A 603 -85.31 -76.54 27.95
C VAL A 603 -84.22 -76.28 26.91
N ILE A 604 -84.55 -76.40 25.62
CA ILE A 604 -83.62 -76.10 24.51
C ILE A 604 -83.24 -74.62 24.52
N LEU A 605 -84.23 -73.73 24.72
CA LEU A 605 -83.97 -72.29 24.83
C LEU A 605 -83.06 -71.96 26.03
N MET A 606 -83.18 -72.67 27.15
CA MET A 606 -82.26 -72.50 28.28
C MET A 606 -80.83 -72.94 27.92
N ASP A 607 -80.65 -74.05 27.21
CA ASP A 607 -79.33 -74.49 26.74
C ASP A 607 -78.68 -73.46 25.79
N ASP A 608 -79.45 -72.87 24.88
CA ASP A 608 -78.98 -71.82 23.98
C ASP A 608 -78.58 -70.54 24.73
N ILE A 609 -79.33 -70.13 25.76
CA ILE A 609 -78.96 -68.99 26.62
C ILE A 609 -77.66 -69.27 27.38
N ASN A 610 -77.45 -70.50 27.84
CA ASN A 610 -76.20 -70.91 28.49
C ASN A 610 -75.00 -70.83 27.55
N LYS A 611 -75.14 -71.32 26.30
CA LYS A 611 -74.09 -71.19 25.27
C LYS A 611 -73.75 -69.72 25.00
N MET A 612 -74.77 -68.88 24.82
CA MET A 612 -74.58 -67.44 24.61
C MET A 612 -73.88 -66.77 25.81
N SER A 613 -74.22 -67.17 27.04
CA SER A 613 -73.55 -66.68 28.24
C SER A 613 -72.06 -67.07 28.26
N SER A 614 -71.71 -68.27 27.80
CA SER A 614 -70.31 -68.71 27.68
C SER A 614 -69.52 -67.93 26.62
N GLU A 615 -70.14 -67.60 25.49
CA GLU A 615 -69.53 -66.76 24.45
C GLU A 615 -69.32 -65.32 24.93
N MET A 616 -70.30 -64.76 25.68
CA MET A 616 -70.17 -63.45 26.31
C MET A 616 -69.03 -63.40 27.32
N LEU A 617 -68.87 -64.45 28.14
CA LEU A 617 -67.77 -64.59 29.08
C LEU A 617 -66.40 -64.57 28.37
N THR A 618 -66.26 -65.36 27.32
CA THR A 618 -65.01 -65.43 26.52
C THR A 618 -64.68 -64.08 25.88
N SER A 619 -65.70 -63.39 25.36
CA SER A 619 -65.58 -62.06 24.77
C SER A 619 -65.16 -61.01 25.81
N ALA A 620 -65.75 -61.06 27.02
CA ALA A 620 -65.38 -60.18 28.12
C ALA A 620 -63.93 -60.37 28.56
N GLN A 621 -63.47 -61.62 28.72
CA GLN A 621 -62.08 -61.92 29.07
C GLN A 621 -61.07 -61.44 28.00
N SER A 622 -61.46 -61.56 26.72
CA SER A 622 -60.68 -61.02 25.60
C SER A 622 -60.62 -59.49 25.63
N GLN A 623 -61.73 -58.82 25.95
CA GLN A 623 -61.78 -57.36 26.11
C GLN A 623 -60.92 -56.87 27.28
N THR A 624 -60.90 -57.57 28.41
CA THR A 624 -60.01 -57.25 29.54
C THR A 624 -58.55 -57.36 29.14
N SER A 625 -58.18 -58.46 28.45
CA SER A 625 -56.80 -58.67 27.98
C SER A 625 -56.37 -57.58 27.00
N LEU A 626 -57.23 -57.23 26.04
CA LEU A 626 -56.99 -56.15 25.08
C LEU A 626 -56.88 -54.79 25.78
N ALA A 627 -57.70 -54.52 26.80
CA ALA A 627 -57.63 -53.27 27.55
C ALA A 627 -56.29 -53.12 28.28
N VAL A 628 -55.72 -54.20 28.82
CA VAL A 628 -54.40 -54.22 29.45
C VAL A 628 -53.30 -53.96 28.41
N GLU A 629 -53.34 -54.66 27.28
CA GLU A 629 -52.37 -54.48 26.19
C GLU A 629 -52.37 -53.04 25.64
N VAL A 630 -53.56 -52.48 25.39
CA VAL A 630 -53.68 -51.09 24.93
C VAL A 630 -53.17 -50.11 25.98
N ASN A 631 -53.37 -50.37 27.28
CA ASN A 631 -52.82 -49.52 28.35
C ASN A 631 -51.28 -49.52 28.34
N GLU A 632 -50.67 -50.69 28.09
CA GLU A 632 -49.21 -50.78 27.95
C GLU A 632 -48.69 -49.98 26.75
N HIS A 633 -49.38 -50.02 25.61
CA HIS A 633 -49.06 -49.17 24.47
C HIS A 633 -49.23 -47.67 24.77
N ILE A 634 -50.23 -47.29 25.57
CA ILE A 634 -50.40 -45.90 26.03
C ILE A 634 -49.23 -45.46 26.91
N ASN A 635 -48.72 -46.34 27.79
CA ASN A 635 -47.51 -46.05 28.58
C ASN A 635 -46.27 -45.88 27.71
N GLN A 636 -46.11 -46.69 26.66
CA GLN A 636 -45.05 -46.53 25.68
C GLN A 636 -45.15 -45.20 24.93
N ILE A 637 -46.36 -44.81 24.50
CA ILE A 637 -46.63 -43.50 23.90
C ILE A 637 -46.22 -42.39 24.86
N HIS A 638 -46.62 -42.46 26.13
CA HIS A 638 -46.23 -41.49 27.15
C HIS A 638 -44.71 -41.33 27.26
N GLY A 639 -43.97 -42.45 27.29
CA GLY A 639 -42.51 -42.43 27.34
C GLY A 639 -41.86 -41.82 26.09
N VAL A 640 -42.41 -42.07 24.89
CA VAL A 640 -41.96 -41.43 23.64
C VAL A 640 -42.26 -39.93 23.67
N THR A 641 -43.46 -39.55 24.08
CA THR A 641 -43.88 -38.15 24.20
C THR A 641 -42.95 -37.37 25.14
N GLN A 642 -42.55 -37.95 26.28
CA GLN A 642 -41.60 -37.32 27.19
C GLN A 642 -40.22 -37.08 26.55
N LYS A 643 -39.71 -38.05 25.77
CA LYS A 643 -38.47 -37.86 24.98
C LYS A 643 -38.63 -36.80 23.91
N THR A 644 -39.81 -36.67 23.30
CA THR A 644 -40.10 -35.61 22.34
C THR A 644 -40.06 -34.23 22.98
N VAL A 645 -40.57 -34.07 24.22
CA VAL A 645 -40.42 -32.80 24.99
C VAL A 645 -38.95 -32.45 25.19
N GLU A 646 -38.14 -33.41 25.65
CA GLU A 646 -36.71 -33.20 25.86
C GLU A 646 -35.99 -32.83 24.57
N GLY A 647 -36.30 -33.55 23.47
CA GLY A 647 -35.78 -33.25 22.13
C GLY A 647 -36.15 -31.85 21.65
N ALA A 648 -37.42 -31.45 21.82
CA ALA A 648 -37.89 -30.11 21.51
C ALA A 648 -37.16 -29.03 22.33
N GLY A 649 -36.94 -29.26 23.63
CA GLY A 649 -36.16 -28.36 24.48
C GLY A 649 -34.70 -28.20 24.02
N ASN A 650 -34.07 -29.29 23.58
CA ASN A 650 -32.71 -29.25 23.02
C ASN A 650 -32.65 -28.49 21.69
N THR A 651 -33.65 -28.67 20.82
CA THR A 651 -33.78 -27.91 19.56
C THR A 651 -33.97 -26.43 19.83
N GLU A 652 -34.85 -26.05 20.77
CA GLU A 652 -35.04 -24.65 21.18
C GLU A 652 -33.75 -24.01 21.68
N SER A 653 -32.99 -24.71 22.55
CA SER A 653 -31.70 -24.22 23.04
C SER A 653 -30.69 -24.03 21.90
N SER A 654 -30.66 -24.98 20.96
CA SER A 654 -29.77 -24.94 19.80
C SER A 654 -30.12 -23.81 18.84
N SER A 655 -31.41 -23.61 18.53
CA SER A 655 -31.89 -22.50 17.71
C SER A 655 -31.59 -21.15 18.36
N ASN A 656 -31.83 -20.99 19.66
CA ASN A 656 -31.44 -19.78 20.38
C ASN A 656 -29.93 -19.50 20.28
N ARG A 657 -29.09 -20.55 20.35
CA ARG A 657 -27.65 -20.42 20.17
C ARG A 657 -27.26 -20.10 18.73
N LEU A 658 -27.95 -20.64 17.73
CA LEU A 658 -27.78 -20.26 16.32
C LEU A 658 -28.14 -18.79 16.10
N GLN A 659 -29.24 -18.31 16.69
CA GLN A 659 -29.63 -16.90 16.66
C GLN A 659 -28.52 -16.01 17.26
N GLN A 660 -27.99 -16.37 18.43
CA GLN A 660 -26.88 -15.63 19.04
C GLN A 660 -25.59 -15.64 18.19
N LEU A 661 -25.31 -16.76 17.52
CA LEU A 661 -24.17 -16.87 16.62
C LEU A 661 -24.39 -16.04 15.34
N ALA A 662 -25.60 -16.03 14.79
CA ALA A 662 -26.01 -15.20 13.67
C ALA A 662 -25.87 -13.71 14.03
N ASP A 663 -26.44 -13.25 15.15
CA ASP A 663 -26.27 -11.88 15.67
C ASP A 663 -24.81 -11.49 15.88
N LYS A 664 -23.97 -12.45 16.28
CA LYS A 664 -22.53 -12.22 16.47
C LYS A 664 -21.81 -12.11 15.13
N LEU A 665 -22.13 -12.99 14.18
CA LEU A 665 -21.60 -12.95 12.81
C LEU A 665 -22.04 -11.67 12.10
N ASP A 666 -23.32 -11.30 12.21
CA ASP A 666 -23.87 -10.06 11.67
C ASP A 666 -23.12 -8.85 12.20
N ARG A 667 -22.91 -8.77 13.52
CA ARG A 667 -22.10 -7.70 14.14
C ARG A 667 -20.66 -7.69 13.66
N LEU A 668 -20.04 -8.85 13.45
CA LEU A 668 -18.67 -8.95 12.95
C LEU A 668 -18.56 -8.51 11.49
N VAL A 669 -19.55 -8.83 10.65
CA VAL A 669 -19.60 -8.39 9.25
C VAL A 669 -19.89 -6.90 9.14
N HIS A 670 -20.77 -6.36 9.99
CA HIS A 670 -21.06 -4.92 10.08
C HIS A 670 -19.88 -4.07 10.57
N GLN A 671 -18.79 -4.66 11.07
CA GLN A 671 -17.54 -3.93 11.31
C GLN A 671 -16.87 -3.48 10.01
N PHE A 672 -17.24 -4.09 8.88
CA PHE A 672 -16.75 -3.71 7.56
C PHE A 672 -17.83 -2.91 6.84
N LYS A 673 -17.44 -1.80 6.23
CA LYS A 673 -18.32 -1.03 5.35
C LYS A 673 -18.21 -1.56 3.93
N ILE A 674 -19.27 -2.22 3.47
CA ILE A 674 -19.33 -2.94 2.19
C ILE A 674 -20.00 -2.09 1.12
#